data_AF-A0A847ESA3-F1
#
_entry.id   AF-A0A847ESA3-F1
#
_cell.length_a   1.000
_cell.length_b   1.000
_cell.length_c   1.000
_cell.angle_alpha   90.00
_cell.angle_beta   90.00
_cell.angle_gamma   90.00
#
_symmetry.space_group_name_H-M   'P 1'
#
loop_
_entity.id
_entity.type
_entity.pdbx_description
1 polymer ?
#
loop_
_entity_poly.entity_id
_entity_poly.type
_entity_poly.pdbx_seq_one_letter_code
_entity_poly.pdbx_strand_id
1 'polypeptide(L)'
;MGKKGFKIFTLILFSFVFVLIFFSFLNQTEAGCRDYCCGGQDGLGAPNPGPGETSNKSTACSGSGSTRNAGRCGVANCVEIPPEKGYCYPWAEQTWQYCCTPYYQICKPDGPVCGNSKLDGDEECDPPDSSCTHDSKAGVCTSGCECCTACSVSCPSPLVSSAPVNPPHSLSEYFYDNIDSCTDRNVCTNPQTRYADCYEVLSPQPTVSLVKLPEGVSTYLGFVSTNHTGGGGYETDALGVTKDNTVNDFYPYSSERYPDSNNLFYMEATFTDGDNPIESTYVWFNKSGIKPITPMYIDLNNDTTPLRYGTQNKEEFGFLLHHNLGVWTPYIPAISGDGDNTGDLWKKATSANGYSQVVEGKTILSIPTVPGANGIISKVLIDSVSYSDNGKKVIIRFSVSFKDTNTSLLSNRPNEGNYKIWLMGNDTFGFTPYDNYEDKAAIVKTAIHNRWITNERIRYYDQWNNTSQSWNLNFLNPQSTLSLNPVGGSDIEMNWTFSGNLPDEFSALVINVYRSEALSIDPVTLTIGSKVYSIEPEPLGDIGSRRIGSLNSDEEQYLLKLQDGTGNGSGILTLNDVTQGQLYFYLTVFDKGGNIGATGRIELDLRDWLITQGGLLYSNSIDINVEHGTTAPTGWDKVKIDFANADLSTELIGHQGSLPVDPYRKLIGSYVIKPYSIPIPIDSYYSSLLERFNRKRRFIQGLKNLGNIGSISGNLSDKGVSETEIAVVERDGTFTVSDNFNCNRQGVFFVSGNLTIEGKIANDNINKDACIFIVGGEVTIGDGTPLFGNILEYDEINAYILSDKKILVAKDEEDFNGLYISGGIHSLSNPGVVFQRSLKVADRLRFPALVVNHHSKYGMLAGRLFGNERIVQSTEVGLKPY
;
A
#
# COMPACT_ATOMS: atom_id res chain seq x y z
N MET A 1 37.11 -9.59 -38.55
CA MET A 1 37.34 -11.05 -38.40
C MET A 1 36.14 -11.65 -37.67
N GLY A 2 35.77 -12.93 -37.76
CA GLY A 2 36.23 -14.05 -38.61
C GLY A 2 35.06 -15.04 -38.86
N LYS A 3 35.16 -15.97 -39.82
CA LYS A 3 34.08 -16.88 -40.24
C LYS A 3 34.36 -18.35 -39.88
N LYS A 4 33.31 -19.18 -39.96
CA LYS A 4 33.23 -20.66 -39.90
C LYS A 4 33.20 -21.21 -38.44
N GLY A 5 32.35 -22.16 -38.04
CA GLY A 5 31.23 -22.83 -38.74
C GLY A 5 31.54 -24.27 -39.18
N PHE A 6 30.63 -25.20 -38.90
CA PHE A 6 30.71 -26.61 -39.32
C PHE A 6 29.32 -27.17 -39.69
N LYS A 7 29.28 -28.32 -40.37
CA LYS A 7 28.07 -28.89 -41.00
C LYS A 7 28.17 -30.42 -41.07
N ILE A 8 27.02 -31.10 -41.02
CA ILE A 8 26.79 -32.51 -41.46
C ILE A 8 27.53 -33.60 -40.65
N PHE A 9 26.77 -34.56 -40.10
CA PHE A 9 26.89 -35.97 -40.52
C PHE A 9 25.59 -36.75 -40.26
N THR A 10 25.41 -37.86 -40.96
CA THR A 10 24.19 -38.69 -40.95
C THR A 10 24.57 -40.16 -41.19
N LEU A 11 23.69 -41.06 -40.72
CA LEU A 11 23.51 -42.45 -41.18
C LEU A 11 24.42 -43.55 -40.57
N ILE A 12 23.82 -44.76 -40.50
CA ILE A 12 24.42 -46.11 -40.33
C ILE A 12 24.90 -46.48 -38.90
N LEU A 13 24.76 -47.73 -38.39
CA LEU A 13 23.78 -48.83 -38.50
C LEU A 13 24.20 -49.94 -37.47
N PHE A 14 23.64 -51.16 -37.57
CA PHE A 14 23.97 -52.44 -36.89
C PHE A 14 23.40 -52.67 -35.47
N SER A 15 22.94 -53.88 -35.09
CA SER A 15 22.41 -55.02 -35.90
C SER A 15 21.86 -56.20 -35.06
N PHE A 16 20.80 -56.84 -35.55
CA PHE A 16 20.47 -58.30 -35.46
C PHE A 16 20.20 -58.87 -34.04
N VAL A 17 19.57 -60.04 -33.83
CA VAL A 17 19.37 -61.30 -34.61
C VAL A 17 17.85 -61.67 -34.55
N PHE A 18 17.12 -61.98 -35.64
CA PHE A 18 16.98 -63.27 -36.38
C PHE A 18 16.41 -64.44 -35.51
N VAL A 19 15.61 -65.43 -35.95
CA VAL A 19 15.24 -66.09 -37.24
C VAL A 19 13.71 -66.39 -37.17
N LEU A 20 12.80 -66.44 -38.17
CA LEU A 20 12.75 -66.85 -39.61
C LEU A 20 12.79 -68.40 -39.83
N ILE A 21 12.02 -69.06 -40.73
CA ILE A 21 10.95 -68.74 -41.71
C ILE A 21 9.78 -69.77 -41.56
N PHE A 22 8.59 -69.70 -42.21
CA PHE A 22 8.20 -70.27 -43.53
C PHE A 22 6.68 -69.97 -43.79
N PHE A 23 6.15 -69.60 -44.99
CA PHE A 23 5.84 -70.31 -46.28
C PHE A 23 4.57 -71.22 -46.24
N SER A 24 3.62 -71.23 -47.22
CA SER A 24 3.63 -70.82 -48.65
C SER A 24 2.27 -70.32 -49.20
N PHE A 25 2.32 -69.62 -50.36
CA PHE A 25 1.40 -69.51 -51.54
C PHE A 25 0.03 -70.28 -51.56
N LEU A 26 -1.04 -69.89 -52.29
CA LEU A 26 -1.13 -69.46 -53.71
C LEU A 26 -2.48 -68.71 -54.03
N ASN A 27 -2.97 -68.73 -55.30
CA ASN A 27 -3.99 -67.82 -55.89
C ASN A 27 -5.39 -68.43 -56.16
N GLN A 28 -6.39 -67.54 -56.22
CA GLN A 28 -7.60 -67.51 -57.09
C GLN A 28 -8.81 -68.49 -56.96
N THR A 29 -9.97 -67.89 -57.28
CA THR A 29 -11.22 -68.42 -57.90
C THR A 29 -12.19 -69.39 -57.18
N GLU A 30 -13.41 -68.87 -56.98
CA GLU A 30 -14.75 -69.44 -57.25
C GLU A 30 -15.26 -70.76 -56.62
N ALA A 31 -16.48 -70.65 -56.05
CA ALA A 31 -17.61 -71.59 -56.04
C ALA A 31 -17.45 -73.05 -55.54
N GLY A 32 -18.35 -73.47 -54.62
CA GLY A 32 -18.56 -74.89 -54.30
C GLY A 32 -19.34 -75.13 -53.00
N CYS A 33 -20.55 -75.68 -53.08
CA CYS A 33 -21.46 -75.86 -51.94
C CYS A 33 -21.18 -77.11 -51.07
N ARG A 34 -21.63 -77.04 -49.79
CA ARG A 34 -22.24 -78.15 -48.99
C ARG A 34 -21.30 -79.27 -48.46
N ASP A 35 -21.67 -80.11 -47.46
CA ASP A 35 -22.96 -80.37 -46.78
C ASP A 35 -22.83 -80.95 -45.32
N TYR A 36 -23.96 -81.01 -44.57
CA TYR A 36 -24.34 -81.95 -43.46
C TYR A 36 -23.86 -81.88 -41.95
N CYS A 37 -24.85 -81.64 -41.05
CA CYS A 37 -25.33 -82.45 -39.88
C CYS A 37 -24.66 -82.64 -38.46
N CYS A 38 -25.46 -82.31 -37.42
CA CYS A 38 -25.85 -83.10 -36.19
C CYS A 38 -24.99 -83.26 -34.89
N GLY A 39 -25.54 -82.79 -33.73
CA GLY A 39 -25.90 -83.66 -32.56
C GLY A 39 -25.25 -83.51 -31.14
N GLY A 40 -26.06 -83.55 -30.06
CA GLY A 40 -25.70 -83.81 -28.62
C GLY A 40 -25.51 -82.58 -27.67
N GLN A 41 -26.04 -82.40 -26.43
CA GLN A 41 -26.40 -83.20 -25.21
C GLN A 41 -25.27 -83.32 -24.14
N ASP A 42 -25.45 -83.25 -22.79
CA ASP A 42 -26.62 -83.06 -21.87
C ASP A 42 -26.18 -82.65 -20.41
N GLY A 43 -27.11 -82.42 -19.43
CA GLY A 43 -26.83 -82.68 -17.97
C GLY A 43 -27.27 -81.74 -16.81
N LEU A 44 -28.45 -81.98 -16.19
CA LEU A 44 -28.87 -82.04 -14.74
C LEU A 44 -28.32 -81.05 -13.63
N GLY A 45 -29.02 -80.63 -12.55
CA GLY A 45 -30.33 -80.96 -11.93
C GLY A 45 -30.69 -80.09 -10.65
N ALA A 46 -31.77 -80.41 -9.88
CA ALA A 46 -32.35 -79.61 -8.74
C ALA A 46 -32.61 -80.47 -7.44
N PRO A 47 -33.62 -80.36 -6.48
CA PRO A 47 -34.84 -79.50 -6.33
C PRO A 47 -35.43 -79.16 -4.87
N ASN A 48 -36.61 -78.50 -4.80
CA ASN A 48 -37.80 -78.67 -3.85
C ASN A 48 -37.86 -78.24 -2.32
N PRO A 49 -39.04 -77.82 -1.74
CA PRO A 49 -39.99 -76.70 -2.05
C PRO A 49 -40.74 -76.05 -0.79
N GLY A 50 -41.82 -75.24 -1.01
CA GLY A 50 -43.06 -75.13 -0.16
C GLY A 50 -43.27 -73.87 0.76
N PRO A 51 -44.48 -73.65 1.37
CA PRO A 51 -45.85 -74.10 0.99
C PRO A 51 -47.06 -73.13 1.30
N GLY A 52 -48.20 -73.27 0.58
CA GLY A 52 -49.55 -72.73 0.92
C GLY A 52 -49.89 -71.33 0.34
N GLU A 53 -51.14 -70.96 0.00
CA GLU A 53 -52.47 -71.63 0.06
C GLU A 53 -53.06 -71.96 -1.36
N THR A 54 -54.34 -72.35 -1.47
CA THR A 54 -54.92 -72.99 -2.69
C THR A 54 -56.39 -72.64 -2.99
N SER A 55 -56.87 -73.10 -4.17
CA SER A 55 -58.26 -73.14 -4.71
C SER A 55 -58.69 -71.91 -5.54
N ASN A 56 -59.61 -71.97 -6.52
CA ASN A 56 -60.21 -73.05 -7.34
C ASN A 56 -60.98 -72.39 -8.54
N LYS A 57 -61.45 -73.06 -9.62
CA LYS A 57 -61.00 -74.23 -10.45
C LYS A 57 -62.02 -74.44 -11.60
N SER A 58 -61.63 -75.22 -12.63
CA SER A 58 -62.42 -75.75 -13.77
C SER A 58 -62.51 -74.81 -14.99
N THR A 59 -62.45 -75.28 -16.25
CA THR A 59 -62.25 -76.63 -16.84
C THR A 59 -61.07 -76.59 -17.83
N ALA A 60 -60.10 -77.52 -17.78
CA ALA A 60 -60.01 -78.75 -18.59
C ALA A 60 -60.20 -78.51 -20.11
N CYS A 61 -59.25 -78.78 -21.01
CA CYS A 61 -58.39 -79.97 -21.23
C CYS A 61 -59.17 -81.27 -21.50
N SER A 62 -59.40 -81.56 -22.78
CA SER A 62 -59.73 -82.89 -23.27
C SER A 62 -58.46 -83.70 -23.56
N GLY A 63 -58.16 -84.69 -22.73
CA GLY A 63 -57.13 -85.72 -23.01
C GLY A 63 -55.74 -85.47 -22.39
N SER A 64 -55.24 -86.54 -21.74
CA SER A 64 -53.84 -86.92 -21.47
C SER A 64 -52.68 -85.92 -21.73
N GLY A 65 -51.76 -85.65 -20.80
CA GLY A 65 -51.63 -86.11 -19.41
C GLY A 65 -50.17 -86.45 -19.00
N SER A 66 -49.91 -86.54 -17.69
CA SER A 66 -48.61 -86.89 -17.05
C SER A 66 -47.50 -85.81 -17.15
N THR A 67 -46.70 -85.45 -16.13
CA THR A 67 -46.70 -85.68 -14.66
C THR A 67 -45.66 -84.76 -13.97
N ARG A 68 -45.94 -84.25 -12.75
CA ARG A 68 -45.04 -84.04 -11.55
C ARG A 68 -43.65 -83.37 -11.71
N ASN A 69 -43.06 -82.58 -10.77
CA ASN A 69 -43.46 -81.97 -9.47
C ASN A 69 -42.37 -80.98 -8.95
N ALA A 70 -42.70 -79.69 -8.69
CA ALA A 70 -41.92 -78.66 -7.92
C ALA A 70 -40.46 -78.36 -8.41
N GLY A 71 -39.65 -77.35 -8.00
CA GLY A 71 -39.52 -76.42 -6.83
C GLY A 71 -38.00 -76.06 -6.64
N ARG A 72 -37.49 -75.03 -5.94
CA ARG A 72 -37.79 -74.38 -4.62
C ARG A 72 -37.40 -72.88 -4.59
N CYS A 73 -37.83 -72.20 -3.53
CA CYS A 73 -37.43 -70.87 -3.07
C CYS A 73 -35.92 -70.66 -2.77
N GLY A 74 -35.45 -69.45 -3.05
CA GLY A 74 -34.32 -68.77 -2.40
C GLY A 74 -34.56 -67.26 -2.57
N VAL A 75 -34.41 -66.45 -1.51
CA VAL A 75 -34.89 -65.05 -1.51
C VAL A 75 -33.73 -64.07 -1.31
N ALA A 76 -33.70 -63.07 -2.19
CA ALA A 76 -33.05 -61.75 -2.11
C ALA A 76 -31.64 -61.60 -1.49
N ASN A 77 -30.79 -60.88 -2.22
CA ASN A 77 -30.28 -59.60 -1.71
C ASN A 77 -30.32 -58.58 -2.85
N CYS A 78 -30.74 -57.35 -2.54
CA CYS A 78 -30.89 -56.26 -3.52
C CYS A 78 -29.88 -55.15 -3.25
N VAL A 79 -29.29 -54.63 -4.33
CA VAL A 79 -28.69 -53.28 -4.49
C VAL A 79 -28.98 -52.97 -5.97
N GLU A 80 -29.74 -51.93 -6.34
CA GLU A 80 -29.27 -50.58 -6.70
C GLU A 80 -28.01 -50.60 -7.60
N ILE A 81 -27.87 -49.80 -8.67
CA ILE A 81 -28.17 -48.36 -8.79
C ILE A 81 -28.92 -48.06 -10.14
N PRO A 82 -28.86 -46.85 -10.78
CA PRO A 82 -30.02 -45.99 -11.04
C PRO A 82 -30.70 -46.15 -12.42
N PRO A 83 -31.86 -45.50 -12.67
CA PRO A 83 -32.66 -45.71 -13.88
C PRO A 83 -32.32 -44.75 -15.03
N GLU A 84 -32.41 -45.23 -16.27
CA GLU A 84 -32.55 -44.37 -17.45
C GLU A 84 -33.20 -45.11 -18.63
N LYS A 85 -33.81 -44.34 -19.55
CA LYS A 85 -34.50 -44.80 -20.79
C LYS A 85 -35.79 -45.63 -20.57
N GLY A 86 -36.76 -45.03 -19.89
CA GLY A 86 -38.15 -45.53 -19.80
C GLY A 86 -39.16 -44.43 -19.44
N TYR A 87 -39.50 -43.54 -20.37
CA TYR A 87 -40.50 -42.50 -20.15
C TYR A 87 -41.94 -43.05 -20.29
N CYS A 88 -42.61 -43.23 -19.17
CA CYS A 88 -44.07 -43.28 -19.07
C CYS A 88 -44.51 -42.25 -18.01
N TYR A 89 -45.34 -41.28 -18.38
CA TYR A 89 -45.93 -40.34 -17.42
C TYR A 89 -47.37 -40.77 -17.07
N PRO A 90 -47.84 -40.64 -15.80
CA PRO A 90 -49.03 -41.35 -15.33
C PRO A 90 -50.30 -40.47 -15.26
N TRP A 91 -51.46 -41.15 -15.17
CA TRP A 91 -52.67 -40.87 -14.36
C TRP A 91 -53.87 -41.54 -15.05
N ALA A 92 -54.87 -42.12 -14.36
CA ALA A 92 -54.94 -42.70 -13.02
C ALA A 92 -56.05 -43.78 -13.05
N GLU A 93 -56.06 -44.72 -12.08
CA GLU A 93 -57.13 -45.72 -11.89
C GLU A 93 -57.46 -46.66 -13.10
N GLN A 94 -56.56 -47.57 -13.46
CA GLN A 94 -56.82 -49.03 -13.44
C GLN A 94 -55.58 -49.85 -13.86
N THR A 95 -55.62 -51.16 -13.61
CA THR A 95 -54.51 -52.09 -13.85
C THR A 95 -54.87 -53.18 -14.86
N TRP A 96 -53.84 -53.64 -15.59
CA TRP A 96 -53.83 -54.73 -16.60
C TRP A 96 -54.48 -54.44 -17.96
N GLN A 97 -53.68 -54.62 -19.02
CA GLN A 97 -54.15 -55.08 -20.33
C GLN A 97 -53.16 -56.10 -20.90
N TYR A 98 -53.68 -57.07 -21.66
CA TYR A 98 -52.93 -58.20 -22.24
C TYR A 98 -52.77 -58.02 -23.76
N CYS A 99 -51.68 -58.53 -24.33
CA CYS A 99 -51.53 -58.72 -25.78
C CYS A 99 -50.88 -60.08 -26.10
N CYS A 100 -51.49 -60.82 -27.04
CA CYS A 100 -51.12 -62.19 -27.49
C CYS A 100 -51.53 -62.35 -28.98
N THR A 101 -51.21 -63.41 -29.76
CA THR A 101 -50.64 -64.73 -29.44
C THR A 101 -49.47 -65.23 -30.32
N PRO A 102 -49.53 -65.32 -31.68
CA PRO A 102 -49.10 -66.59 -32.29
C PRO A 102 -47.96 -66.52 -33.32
N TYR A 103 -47.41 -67.70 -33.57
CA TYR A 103 -46.46 -68.06 -34.63
C TYR A 103 -47.17 -68.99 -35.61
N TYR A 104 -46.93 -68.90 -36.94
CA TYR A 104 -46.85 -70.04 -37.88
C TYR A 104 -46.44 -69.60 -39.29
N GLN A 105 -45.90 -70.54 -40.08
CA GLN A 105 -45.45 -70.36 -41.47
C GLN A 105 -46.42 -71.04 -42.46
N ILE A 106 -46.37 -70.66 -43.75
CA ILE A 106 -46.51 -71.54 -44.94
C ILE A 106 -46.07 -70.76 -46.21
N CYS A 107 -45.79 -71.46 -47.31
CA CYS A 107 -45.04 -70.96 -48.47
C CYS A 107 -45.89 -70.41 -49.65
N LYS A 108 -45.27 -69.51 -50.45
CA LYS A 108 -45.60 -69.17 -51.87
C LYS A 108 -45.05 -70.25 -52.85
N PRO A 109 -45.28 -70.27 -54.19
CA PRO A 109 -45.21 -69.15 -55.19
C PRO A 109 -46.35 -69.21 -56.28
N ASP A 110 -46.40 -68.53 -57.45
CA ASP A 110 -45.43 -67.88 -58.40
C ASP A 110 -46.05 -66.69 -59.21
N GLY A 111 -45.24 -65.75 -59.75
CA GLY A 111 -45.57 -64.70 -60.77
C GLY A 111 -46.46 -63.45 -60.39
N PRO A 112 -45.98 -62.18 -60.51
CA PRO A 112 -46.28 -60.88 -59.79
C PRO A 112 -46.20 -60.59 -58.24
N VAL A 113 -45.29 -59.67 -57.79
CA VAL A 113 -45.11 -59.17 -56.40
C VAL A 113 -45.10 -57.64 -56.33
N CYS A 114 -45.46 -57.13 -55.16
CA CYS A 114 -45.05 -55.84 -54.61
C CYS A 114 -44.12 -56.00 -53.38
N GLY A 115 -43.32 -54.98 -53.03
CA GLY A 115 -42.60 -54.91 -51.75
C GLY A 115 -41.19 -55.52 -51.66
N ASN A 116 -40.65 -56.17 -52.70
CA ASN A 116 -39.25 -56.64 -52.75
C ASN A 116 -38.52 -56.43 -54.10
N SER A 117 -39.05 -55.53 -54.94
CA SER A 117 -38.44 -55.10 -56.21
C SER A 117 -38.27 -56.20 -57.28
N LYS A 118 -39.14 -57.21 -57.26
CA LYS A 118 -39.41 -58.18 -58.35
C LYS A 118 -40.90 -58.49 -58.47
N LEU A 119 -41.30 -59.34 -59.43
CA LEU A 119 -42.71 -59.71 -59.69
C LEU A 119 -42.96 -61.26 -59.62
N ASP A 120 -43.51 -61.79 -58.50
CA ASP A 120 -43.99 -63.18 -58.18
C ASP A 120 -45.23 -63.29 -57.21
N GLY A 121 -46.35 -63.95 -57.57
CA GLY A 121 -47.58 -64.14 -56.75
C GLY A 121 -48.91 -63.55 -57.29
N ASP A 122 -50.04 -63.96 -56.72
CA ASP A 122 -51.40 -63.55 -57.13
C ASP A 122 -51.77 -62.08 -56.76
N GLU A 123 -50.92 -61.10 -57.06
CA GLU A 123 -50.96 -59.75 -56.47
C GLU A 123 -51.50 -58.64 -57.40
N GLU A 124 -52.54 -57.93 -56.93
CA GLU A 124 -52.84 -56.57 -57.35
C GLU A 124 -51.90 -55.60 -56.60
N CYS A 125 -51.48 -54.49 -57.22
CA CYS A 125 -50.78 -53.44 -56.46
C CYS A 125 -51.70 -52.87 -55.38
N ASP A 126 -51.17 -52.66 -54.17
CA ASP A 126 -51.87 -51.86 -53.16
C ASP A 126 -52.23 -50.48 -53.74
N PRO A 127 -53.42 -49.92 -53.41
CA PRO A 127 -53.86 -48.65 -53.96
C PRO A 127 -52.93 -47.49 -53.56
N PRO A 128 -52.94 -46.36 -54.29
CA PRO A 128 -52.24 -45.15 -53.87
C PRO A 128 -52.57 -44.76 -52.43
N ASP A 129 -51.59 -44.19 -51.72
CA ASP A 129 -51.65 -43.80 -50.30
C ASP A 129 -51.75 -44.98 -49.29
N SER A 130 -51.68 -46.24 -49.74
CA SER A 130 -51.51 -47.42 -48.87
C SER A 130 -50.12 -47.46 -48.22
N SER A 131 -50.02 -48.04 -47.03
CA SER A 131 -48.76 -48.14 -46.27
C SER A 131 -47.86 -49.27 -46.78
N CYS A 132 -46.65 -48.92 -47.21
CA CYS A 132 -45.66 -49.86 -47.74
C CYS A 132 -44.35 -49.84 -46.93
N THR A 133 -43.43 -50.75 -47.25
CA THR A 133 -42.09 -50.81 -46.65
C THR A 133 -41.04 -51.07 -47.72
N HIS A 134 -39.94 -50.32 -47.68
CA HIS A 134 -38.74 -50.53 -48.50
C HIS A 134 -37.50 -50.43 -47.60
N ASP A 135 -36.57 -51.38 -47.68
CA ASP A 135 -35.39 -51.49 -46.80
C ASP A 135 -35.70 -51.27 -45.30
N SER A 136 -36.75 -51.92 -44.80
CA SER A 136 -37.26 -51.80 -43.43
C SER A 136 -37.76 -50.40 -43.01
N LYS A 137 -37.89 -49.44 -43.94
CA LYS A 137 -38.49 -48.11 -43.70
C LYS A 137 -39.93 -48.05 -44.22
N ALA A 138 -40.83 -47.50 -43.40
CA ALA A 138 -42.21 -47.27 -43.80
C ALA A 138 -42.36 -46.14 -44.82
N GLY A 139 -43.34 -46.26 -45.71
CA GLY A 139 -43.66 -45.31 -46.76
C GLY A 139 -45.11 -45.44 -47.23
N VAL A 140 -45.44 -44.78 -48.33
CA VAL A 140 -46.74 -44.93 -49.01
C VAL A 140 -46.60 -45.23 -50.51
N CYS A 141 -47.50 -46.04 -51.06
CA CYS A 141 -47.49 -46.39 -52.48
C CYS A 141 -47.94 -45.23 -53.37
N THR A 142 -47.23 -45.04 -54.48
CA THR A 142 -47.63 -44.15 -55.58
C THR A 142 -48.51 -44.87 -56.60
N SER A 143 -49.11 -44.11 -57.52
CA SER A 143 -49.85 -44.65 -58.68
C SER A 143 -48.99 -45.41 -59.70
N GLY A 144 -47.67 -45.50 -59.50
CA GLY A 144 -46.75 -46.36 -60.26
C GLY A 144 -46.33 -47.65 -59.52
N CYS A 145 -46.94 -47.95 -58.37
CA CYS A 145 -46.53 -49.02 -57.45
C CYS A 145 -45.10 -48.87 -56.87
N GLU A 146 -44.51 -47.67 -56.94
CA GLU A 146 -43.25 -47.34 -56.23
C GLU A 146 -43.56 -46.90 -54.78
N CYS A 147 -42.82 -47.45 -53.82
CA CYS A 147 -42.98 -47.15 -52.39
C CYS A 147 -42.20 -45.90 -51.98
N CYS A 148 -42.90 -44.77 -51.80
CA CYS A 148 -42.30 -43.54 -51.29
C CYS A 148 -41.99 -43.67 -49.79
N THR A 149 -40.76 -44.06 -49.47
CA THR A 149 -40.25 -44.01 -48.08
C THR A 149 -40.42 -42.62 -47.50
N ALA A 150 -40.83 -42.52 -46.23
CA ALA A 150 -40.98 -41.22 -45.60
C ALA A 150 -39.61 -40.49 -45.54
N CYS A 151 -39.48 -39.40 -46.29
CA CYS A 151 -38.24 -38.62 -46.38
C CYS A 151 -37.87 -38.05 -44.98
N SER A 152 -36.96 -38.73 -44.30
CA SER A 152 -36.54 -38.45 -42.93
C SER A 152 -35.45 -37.39 -42.92
N VAL A 153 -35.86 -36.11 -42.94
CA VAL A 153 -34.94 -34.99 -42.73
C VAL A 153 -34.40 -35.06 -41.31
N SER A 154 -33.09 -34.99 -41.13
CA SER A 154 -32.43 -35.19 -39.84
C SER A 154 -31.25 -34.24 -39.71
N CYS A 155 -31.08 -33.62 -38.54
CA CYS A 155 -30.04 -32.61 -38.35
C CYS A 155 -28.65 -33.12 -38.74
N PRO A 156 -27.95 -32.46 -39.68
CA PRO A 156 -26.63 -32.86 -40.11
C PRO A 156 -25.61 -32.64 -38.97
N SER A 157 -24.88 -33.71 -38.63
CA SER A 157 -23.91 -33.72 -37.53
C SER A 157 -22.88 -32.58 -37.65
N PRO A 158 -22.57 -31.86 -36.55
CA PRO A 158 -22.91 -32.16 -35.16
C PRO A 158 -24.21 -31.48 -34.65
N LEU A 159 -25.05 -30.92 -35.52
CA LEU A 159 -26.28 -30.26 -35.11
C LEU A 159 -27.36 -31.26 -34.64
N VAL A 160 -28.25 -30.82 -33.75
CA VAL A 160 -29.29 -31.65 -33.11
C VAL A 160 -30.68 -31.02 -33.22
N SER A 161 -31.74 -31.82 -33.25
CA SER A 161 -33.12 -31.32 -33.32
C SER A 161 -33.69 -30.86 -31.97
N SER A 162 -32.98 -31.12 -30.87
CA SER A 162 -33.35 -30.68 -29.52
C SER A 162 -32.80 -29.29 -29.21
N ALA A 163 -33.68 -28.35 -28.87
CA ALA A 163 -33.29 -27.04 -28.37
C ALA A 163 -32.40 -27.16 -27.11
N PRO A 164 -31.34 -26.34 -26.96
CA PRO A 164 -30.52 -26.33 -25.75
C PRO A 164 -31.32 -25.99 -24.49
N VAL A 165 -30.97 -26.64 -23.38
CA VAL A 165 -31.54 -26.35 -22.06
C VAL A 165 -30.73 -25.22 -21.42
N ASN A 166 -31.41 -24.12 -21.05
CA ASN A 166 -30.82 -22.94 -20.40
C ASN A 166 -29.57 -22.37 -21.12
N PRO A 167 -29.64 -22.03 -22.43
CA PRO A 167 -28.53 -21.37 -23.11
C PRO A 167 -28.21 -20.00 -22.48
N PRO A 168 -26.93 -19.56 -22.50
CA PRO A 168 -26.54 -18.26 -21.94
C PRO A 168 -27.01 -17.05 -22.77
N HIS A 169 -27.41 -17.29 -24.02
CA HIS A 169 -27.98 -16.29 -24.93
C HIS A 169 -29.29 -16.79 -25.55
N SER A 170 -29.97 -15.95 -26.33
CA SER A 170 -31.23 -16.31 -27.01
C SER A 170 -31.08 -17.59 -27.84
N LEU A 171 -32.10 -18.47 -27.82
CA LEU A 171 -32.17 -19.67 -28.65
C LEU A 171 -31.94 -19.38 -30.15
N SER A 172 -32.31 -18.19 -30.62
CA SER A 172 -32.08 -17.72 -31.99
C SER A 172 -30.60 -17.70 -32.41
N GLU A 173 -29.65 -17.61 -31.48
CA GLU A 173 -28.22 -17.63 -31.79
C GLU A 173 -27.70 -19.04 -32.09
N TYR A 174 -28.35 -20.06 -31.53
CA TYR A 174 -28.00 -21.48 -31.68
C TYR A 174 -28.89 -22.20 -32.71
N PHE A 175 -30.02 -21.58 -33.08
CA PHE A 175 -31.04 -22.12 -33.99
C PHE A 175 -30.69 -21.85 -35.46
N TYR A 176 -30.74 -22.89 -36.28
CA TYR A 176 -30.52 -22.86 -37.72
C TYR A 176 -31.79 -23.34 -38.44
N ASP A 177 -32.56 -22.35 -38.88
CA ASP A 177 -33.80 -22.46 -39.65
C ASP A 177 -33.55 -23.23 -40.96
N ASN A 178 -34.38 -24.23 -41.24
CA ASN A 178 -34.42 -24.97 -42.51
C ASN A 178 -33.06 -25.52 -43.03
N ILE A 179 -32.15 -25.94 -42.15
CA ILE A 179 -30.75 -26.27 -42.51
C ILE A 179 -30.55 -27.58 -43.29
N ASP A 180 -31.54 -28.47 -43.30
CA ASP A 180 -31.61 -29.60 -44.23
C ASP A 180 -33.02 -29.69 -44.83
N SER A 181 -33.15 -30.28 -46.03
CA SER A 181 -34.39 -30.29 -46.82
C SER A 181 -34.54 -31.58 -47.60
N CYS A 182 -35.77 -32.08 -47.77
CA CYS A 182 -35.98 -33.23 -48.65
C CYS A 182 -35.73 -32.84 -50.12
N THR A 183 -34.59 -33.25 -50.67
CA THR A 183 -34.19 -32.93 -52.07
C THR A 183 -34.88 -33.82 -53.12
N ASP A 184 -35.46 -34.96 -52.72
CA ASP A 184 -36.13 -35.89 -53.62
C ASP A 184 -37.55 -35.42 -53.98
N ARG A 185 -37.71 -35.00 -55.24
CA ARG A 185 -38.99 -34.53 -55.83
C ARG A 185 -39.91 -35.64 -56.31
N ASN A 186 -39.43 -36.88 -56.41
CA ASN A 186 -40.24 -38.04 -56.75
C ASN A 186 -40.92 -38.60 -55.50
N VAL A 187 -40.26 -38.47 -54.34
CA VAL A 187 -40.73 -39.00 -53.04
C VAL A 187 -41.50 -37.97 -52.20
N CYS A 188 -41.34 -36.66 -52.43
CA CYS A 188 -42.11 -35.62 -51.74
C CYS A 188 -42.94 -34.74 -52.69
N THR A 189 -44.27 -34.85 -52.57
CA THR A 189 -45.26 -34.01 -53.27
C THR A 189 -45.22 -32.53 -52.90
N ASN A 190 -44.63 -32.17 -51.74
CA ASN A 190 -44.26 -30.81 -51.38
C ASN A 190 -42.86 -30.80 -50.71
N PRO A 191 -41.77 -30.67 -51.47
CA PRO A 191 -40.42 -30.51 -50.91
C PRO A 191 -40.28 -29.19 -50.15
N GLN A 192 -41.03 -28.16 -50.55
CA GLN A 192 -40.98 -26.79 -50.01
C GLN A 192 -41.53 -26.63 -48.58
N THR A 193 -41.96 -27.72 -47.94
CA THR A 193 -42.51 -27.70 -46.57
C THR A 193 -41.97 -28.85 -45.71
N ARG A 194 -40.80 -29.41 -46.05
CA ARG A 194 -40.14 -30.48 -45.27
C ARG A 194 -38.66 -30.17 -45.09
N TYR A 195 -38.37 -29.53 -43.97
CA TYR A 195 -37.03 -29.14 -43.55
C TYR A 195 -36.74 -29.65 -42.13
N ALA A 196 -35.47 -29.67 -41.74
CA ALA A 196 -35.05 -29.85 -40.36
C ALA A 196 -34.59 -28.51 -39.77
N ASP A 197 -35.30 -28.07 -38.74
CA ASP A 197 -34.85 -27.03 -37.82
C ASP A 197 -33.89 -27.65 -36.81
N CYS A 198 -32.71 -27.06 -36.68
CA CYS A 198 -31.62 -27.66 -35.91
C CYS A 198 -30.93 -26.65 -35.00
N TYR A 199 -30.33 -27.16 -33.94
CA TYR A 199 -29.62 -26.40 -32.94
C TYR A 199 -28.17 -26.86 -32.85
N GLU A 200 -27.30 -25.93 -32.49
CA GLU A 200 -25.97 -26.28 -32.03
C GLU A 200 -26.00 -26.96 -30.65
N VAL A 201 -25.09 -27.90 -30.44
CA VAL A 201 -24.79 -28.43 -29.10
C VAL A 201 -23.98 -27.38 -28.36
N LEU A 202 -24.38 -27.03 -27.13
CA LEU A 202 -23.60 -26.13 -26.29
C LEU A 202 -22.38 -26.85 -25.73
N SER A 203 -21.20 -26.28 -25.96
CA SER A 203 -20.02 -26.51 -25.11
C SER A 203 -20.20 -25.70 -23.81
N PRO A 204 -19.96 -26.25 -22.61
CA PRO A 204 -19.92 -25.49 -21.36
C PRO A 204 -18.84 -24.38 -21.43
N GLN A 205 -18.89 -23.39 -20.52
CA GLN A 205 -17.73 -22.50 -20.37
C GLN A 205 -16.67 -23.14 -19.45
N PRO A 206 -15.37 -22.95 -19.75
CA PRO A 206 -14.28 -23.29 -18.83
C PRO A 206 -14.49 -22.74 -17.41
N THR A 207 -14.26 -23.59 -16.42
CA THR A 207 -14.22 -23.19 -15.00
C THR A 207 -12.97 -22.36 -14.75
N VAL A 208 -13.11 -21.25 -14.01
CA VAL A 208 -12.01 -20.29 -13.76
C VAL A 208 -11.75 -20.04 -12.28
N SER A 209 -10.48 -19.78 -11.92
CA SER A 209 -10.08 -19.37 -10.58
C SER A 209 -8.84 -18.47 -10.61
N LEU A 210 -8.64 -17.67 -9.56
CA LEU A 210 -7.53 -16.73 -9.43
C LEU A 210 -6.89 -16.81 -8.04
N VAL A 211 -5.56 -16.89 -8.01
CA VAL A 211 -4.75 -16.68 -6.81
C VAL A 211 -3.90 -15.43 -7.02
N LYS A 212 -3.76 -14.60 -5.97
CA LYS A 212 -2.79 -13.49 -5.94
C LYS A 212 -1.62 -13.90 -5.08
N LEU A 213 -0.41 -13.75 -5.60
CA LEU A 213 0.84 -14.08 -4.90
C LEU A 213 1.63 -12.77 -4.74
N PRO A 214 1.78 -12.27 -3.49
CA PRO A 214 2.37 -10.95 -3.23
C PRO A 214 3.87 -10.94 -3.53
N GLU A 215 4.41 -9.73 -3.67
CA GLU A 215 5.85 -9.53 -3.82
C GLU A 215 6.64 -10.11 -2.64
N GLY A 216 7.64 -10.94 -2.93
CA GLY A 216 8.50 -11.58 -1.93
C GLY A 216 9.64 -10.70 -1.44
N VAL A 217 9.86 -9.55 -2.08
CA VAL A 217 10.83 -8.53 -1.69
C VAL A 217 10.08 -7.42 -0.93
N SER A 218 10.58 -7.03 0.24
CA SER A 218 10.08 -5.84 0.94
C SER A 218 10.66 -4.56 0.32
N THR A 219 9.99 -3.42 0.53
CA THR A 219 10.57 -2.12 0.16
C THR A 219 11.89 -1.82 0.89
N TYR A 220 12.58 -0.77 0.46
CA TYR A 220 13.78 -0.21 1.07
C TYR A 220 13.63 0.12 2.57
N LEU A 221 12.39 0.34 3.05
CA LEU A 221 12.07 0.57 4.46
C LEU A 221 11.33 -0.62 5.11
N GLY A 222 11.40 -1.82 4.52
CA GLY A 222 10.85 -3.06 5.10
C GLY A 222 9.33 -3.22 5.01
N PHE A 223 8.65 -2.53 4.08
CA PHE A 223 7.20 -2.63 3.90
C PHE A 223 6.81 -3.77 2.93
N VAL A 224 5.65 -4.40 3.18
CA VAL A 224 5.01 -5.42 2.31
C VAL A 224 3.49 -5.29 2.34
N SER A 225 2.79 -5.66 1.27
CA SER A 225 1.32 -5.69 1.20
C SER A 225 0.83 -6.91 0.40
N THR A 226 -0.37 -7.42 0.71
CA THR A 226 -0.94 -8.63 0.06
C THR A 226 -2.09 -8.35 -0.91
N ASN A 227 -2.57 -7.10 -0.92
CA ASN A 227 -3.81 -6.73 -1.58
C ASN A 227 -3.89 -5.27 -2.02
N HIS A 228 -2.83 -4.47 -1.86
CA HIS A 228 -2.75 -3.10 -2.37
C HIS A 228 -1.50 -2.93 -3.24
N THR A 229 -1.50 -1.90 -4.10
CA THR A 229 -0.35 -1.44 -4.87
C THR A 229 -0.17 0.07 -4.72
N GLY A 230 1.08 0.46 -4.45
CA GLY A 230 1.49 1.84 -4.20
C GLY A 230 1.91 2.64 -5.44
N GLY A 231 2.17 3.93 -5.25
CA GLY A 231 2.77 4.84 -6.22
C GLY A 231 4.30 4.89 -6.19
N GLY A 232 4.94 4.23 -5.22
CA GLY A 232 6.39 4.28 -5.00
C GLY A 232 7.24 3.69 -6.13
N GLY A 233 8.39 4.32 -6.37
CA GLY A 233 9.28 4.04 -7.49
C GLY A 233 10.47 3.12 -7.15
N TYR A 234 11.21 2.77 -8.19
CA TYR A 234 12.50 2.08 -8.14
C TYR A 234 13.59 3.04 -8.62
N GLU A 235 14.56 3.36 -7.75
CA GLU A 235 15.71 4.19 -8.10
C GLU A 235 17.02 3.57 -7.60
N THR A 236 18.13 3.90 -8.27
CA THR A 236 19.49 3.62 -7.78
C THR A 236 20.23 4.96 -7.75
N ASP A 237 20.78 5.33 -6.60
CA ASP A 237 21.44 6.63 -6.45
C ASP A 237 22.88 6.65 -6.98
N ALA A 238 23.52 7.82 -6.93
CA ALA A 238 24.86 8.05 -7.44
C ALA A 238 25.97 7.27 -6.70
N LEU A 239 25.66 6.64 -5.56
CA LEU A 239 26.56 5.76 -4.81
C LEU A 239 26.30 4.27 -5.09
N GLY A 240 25.28 3.96 -5.90
CA GLY A 240 24.88 2.59 -6.23
C GLY A 240 23.88 1.97 -5.25
N VAL A 241 23.28 2.75 -4.34
CA VAL A 241 22.27 2.24 -3.41
C VAL A 241 20.92 2.21 -4.12
N THR A 242 20.36 1.00 -4.30
CA THR A 242 19.01 0.82 -4.84
C THR A 242 17.96 0.98 -3.75
N LYS A 243 16.98 1.85 -4.03
CA LYS A 243 15.78 2.08 -3.23
C LYS A 243 14.58 1.59 -4.03
N ASP A 244 14.18 0.35 -3.75
CA ASP A 244 12.92 -0.20 -4.23
C ASP A 244 11.82 0.21 -3.26
N ASN A 245 11.00 1.19 -3.63
CA ASN A 245 9.81 1.58 -2.86
C ASN A 245 8.52 1.13 -3.56
N THR A 246 8.61 0.15 -4.46
CA THR A 246 7.46 -0.39 -5.15
C THR A 246 6.74 -1.41 -4.26
N VAL A 247 5.44 -1.60 -4.48
CA VAL A 247 4.64 -2.58 -3.73
C VAL A 247 3.67 -3.23 -4.69
N ASN A 248 3.85 -4.52 -4.96
CA ASN A 248 3.05 -5.27 -5.91
C ASN A 248 2.97 -4.56 -7.29
N ASP A 249 4.13 -4.14 -7.81
CA ASP A 249 4.25 -3.48 -9.13
C ASP A 249 5.58 -3.88 -9.80
N PHE A 250 5.49 -4.67 -10.86
CA PHE A 250 6.64 -5.30 -11.52
C PHE A 250 7.63 -4.32 -12.16
N TYR A 251 7.33 -3.02 -12.26
CA TYR A 251 8.06 -2.11 -13.16
C TYR A 251 9.12 -1.28 -12.41
N PRO A 252 10.39 -1.28 -12.86
CA PRO A 252 10.91 -1.96 -14.05
C PRO A 252 11.08 -3.48 -13.84
N TYR A 253 10.86 -4.26 -14.90
CA TYR A 253 11.20 -5.69 -14.92
C TYR A 253 12.62 -5.89 -15.44
N SER A 254 13.44 -6.60 -14.67
CA SER A 254 14.69 -7.21 -15.12
C SER A 254 14.98 -8.46 -14.28
N SER A 255 15.75 -9.40 -14.84
CA SER A 255 16.25 -10.57 -14.09
C SER A 255 17.30 -10.21 -13.02
N GLU A 256 17.89 -9.01 -13.07
CA GLU A 256 18.73 -8.48 -11.99
C GLU A 256 17.89 -8.11 -10.75
N ARG A 257 16.68 -7.57 -10.96
CA ARG A 257 15.72 -7.22 -9.89
C ARG A 257 14.95 -8.43 -9.39
N TYR A 258 14.53 -9.31 -10.29
CA TYR A 258 13.80 -10.55 -9.97
C TYR A 258 14.54 -11.80 -10.48
N PRO A 259 15.68 -12.18 -9.86
CA PRO A 259 16.43 -13.37 -10.24
C PRO A 259 15.71 -14.69 -9.92
N ASP A 260 14.74 -14.65 -8.98
CA ASP A 260 13.70 -15.67 -8.82
C ASP A 260 12.34 -15.03 -9.14
N SER A 261 11.62 -15.57 -10.11
CA SER A 261 10.28 -15.10 -10.49
C SER A 261 9.20 -15.40 -9.45
N ASN A 262 9.50 -16.16 -8.39
CA ASN A 262 8.62 -16.30 -7.24
C ASN A 262 8.68 -15.09 -6.28
N ASN A 263 9.70 -14.24 -6.37
CA ASN A 263 9.80 -12.99 -5.59
C ASN A 263 9.05 -11.82 -6.24
N LEU A 264 8.77 -11.91 -7.54
CA LEU A 264 7.92 -10.97 -8.28
C LEU A 264 6.46 -11.10 -7.80
N PHE A 265 5.73 -9.98 -7.67
CA PHE A 265 4.28 -10.00 -7.53
C PHE A 265 3.62 -10.54 -8.81
N TYR A 266 2.77 -11.57 -8.70
CA TYR A 266 1.93 -12.01 -9.81
C TYR A 266 0.56 -12.51 -9.36
N MET A 267 -0.37 -12.53 -10.31
CA MET A 267 -1.64 -13.23 -10.21
C MET A 267 -1.56 -14.48 -11.09
N GLU A 268 -2.04 -15.60 -10.57
CA GLU A 268 -2.15 -16.87 -11.28
C GLU A 268 -3.62 -17.13 -11.58
N ALA A 269 -4.00 -16.99 -12.86
CA ALA A 269 -5.33 -17.31 -13.37
C ALA A 269 -5.33 -18.72 -13.95
N THR A 270 -6.14 -19.61 -13.39
CA THR A 270 -6.35 -20.97 -13.88
C THR A 270 -7.69 -21.07 -14.59
N PHE A 271 -7.67 -21.66 -15.78
CA PHE A 271 -8.83 -21.98 -16.61
C PHE A 271 -8.82 -23.50 -16.82
N THR A 272 -9.98 -24.18 -16.70
CA THR A 272 -10.08 -25.63 -16.84
C THR A 272 -11.42 -26.04 -17.44
N ASP A 273 -11.35 -26.83 -18.51
CA ASP A 273 -12.47 -27.32 -19.30
C ASP A 273 -12.59 -28.85 -19.22
N GLY A 274 -13.80 -29.38 -19.43
CA GLY A 274 -14.06 -30.82 -19.38
C GLY A 274 -13.91 -31.51 -20.74
N ASP A 275 -14.36 -30.86 -21.81
CA ASP A 275 -14.64 -31.47 -23.10
C ASP A 275 -13.75 -30.95 -24.23
N ASN A 276 -13.34 -29.67 -24.22
CA ASN A 276 -12.62 -29.03 -25.33
C ASN A 276 -11.36 -28.25 -24.88
N PRO A 277 -10.34 -28.06 -25.74
CA PRO A 277 -9.19 -27.21 -25.41
C PRO A 277 -9.61 -25.76 -25.19
N ILE A 278 -8.92 -25.07 -24.29
CA ILE A 278 -9.13 -23.63 -24.02
C ILE A 278 -8.41 -22.83 -25.10
N GLU A 279 -9.17 -22.00 -25.82
CA GLU A 279 -8.66 -21.25 -26.97
C GLU A 279 -8.46 -19.77 -26.66
N SER A 280 -9.22 -19.22 -25.71
CA SER A 280 -8.99 -17.86 -25.21
C SER A 280 -9.29 -17.69 -23.73
N THR A 281 -8.61 -16.71 -23.14
CA THR A 281 -8.58 -16.44 -21.70
C THR A 281 -8.57 -14.94 -21.49
N TYR A 282 -9.38 -14.45 -20.55
CA TYR A 282 -9.68 -13.04 -20.39
C TYR A 282 -9.53 -12.65 -18.92
N VAL A 283 -8.97 -11.47 -18.67
CA VAL A 283 -8.83 -10.89 -17.33
C VAL A 283 -9.37 -9.47 -17.34
N TRP A 284 -10.27 -9.14 -16.43
CA TRP A 284 -10.83 -7.78 -16.28
C TRP A 284 -10.86 -7.33 -14.83
N PHE A 285 -10.46 -6.09 -14.61
CA PHE A 285 -10.50 -5.40 -13.33
C PHE A 285 -11.63 -4.37 -13.40
N ASN A 286 -12.56 -4.39 -12.44
CA ASN A 286 -13.69 -3.45 -12.40
C ASN A 286 -13.97 -3.01 -10.96
N LYS A 287 -13.87 -1.69 -10.70
CA LYS A 287 -14.08 -1.07 -9.39
C LYS A 287 -15.55 -1.01 -8.95
N SER A 288 -16.49 -0.99 -9.89
CA SER A 288 -17.94 -0.98 -9.57
C SER A 288 -18.44 -2.27 -8.90
N GLY A 289 -17.70 -3.39 -9.08
CA GLY A 289 -18.13 -4.71 -8.64
C GLY A 289 -19.31 -5.30 -9.44
N ILE A 290 -19.75 -4.65 -10.52
CA ILE A 290 -20.75 -5.14 -11.47
C ILE A 290 -20.04 -6.04 -12.52
N LYS A 291 -20.79 -6.95 -13.15
CA LYS A 291 -20.30 -7.77 -14.27
C LYS A 291 -19.73 -6.87 -15.38
N PRO A 292 -18.53 -7.14 -15.92
CA PRO A 292 -17.97 -6.38 -17.03
C PRO A 292 -18.87 -6.38 -18.27
N ILE A 293 -18.81 -5.28 -19.03
CA ILE A 293 -19.33 -5.18 -20.40
C ILE A 293 -18.11 -4.99 -21.28
N THR A 294 -17.83 -5.97 -22.14
CA THR A 294 -16.57 -6.07 -22.89
C THR A 294 -16.83 -6.52 -24.32
N PRO A 295 -15.93 -6.22 -25.28
CA PRO A 295 -16.21 -6.43 -26.70
C PRO A 295 -16.67 -7.86 -27.03
N MET A 296 -17.77 -7.95 -27.78
CA MET A 296 -18.29 -9.23 -28.29
C MET A 296 -17.59 -9.67 -29.60
N TYR A 297 -16.75 -8.82 -30.17
CA TYR A 297 -16.06 -9.01 -31.44
C TYR A 297 -14.54 -9.03 -31.25
N ILE A 298 -13.81 -9.77 -32.09
CA ILE A 298 -12.34 -9.84 -32.06
C ILE A 298 -11.77 -9.78 -33.48
N ASP A 299 -10.83 -8.86 -33.72
CA ASP A 299 -10.19 -8.68 -35.02
C ASP A 299 -9.01 -9.67 -35.17
N LEU A 300 -9.30 -10.84 -35.72
CA LEU A 300 -8.35 -11.95 -35.87
C LEU A 300 -7.37 -11.70 -37.02
N ASN A 301 -7.88 -11.13 -38.12
CA ASN A 301 -7.13 -10.80 -39.33
C ASN A 301 -6.21 -9.57 -39.13
N ASN A 302 -6.46 -8.77 -38.09
CA ASN A 302 -5.78 -7.53 -37.75
C ASN A 302 -5.94 -6.41 -38.80
N ASP A 303 -6.93 -6.52 -39.69
CA ASP A 303 -7.21 -5.55 -40.76
C ASP A 303 -8.23 -4.47 -40.35
N THR A 304 -9.07 -4.75 -39.36
CA THR A 304 -10.06 -3.80 -38.86
C THR A 304 -9.38 -2.65 -38.11
N THR A 305 -9.67 -1.41 -38.52
CA THR A 305 -9.21 -0.21 -37.81
C THR A 305 -10.28 0.21 -36.81
N PRO A 306 -10.05 0.07 -35.49
CA PRO A 306 -11.06 0.43 -34.49
C PRO A 306 -11.29 1.95 -34.46
N LEU A 307 -12.54 2.34 -34.14
CA LEU A 307 -12.90 3.76 -33.97
C LEU A 307 -12.14 4.42 -32.81
N ARG A 308 -11.78 3.64 -31.78
CA ARG A 308 -10.94 4.06 -30.65
C ARG A 308 -10.32 2.84 -29.96
N TYR A 309 -9.05 2.94 -29.58
CA TYR A 309 -8.42 2.04 -28.60
C TYR A 309 -8.74 2.52 -27.18
N GLY A 310 -9.18 1.64 -26.28
CA GLY A 310 -9.49 2.03 -24.89
C GLY A 310 -10.48 1.13 -24.17
N THR A 311 -10.55 1.34 -22.85
CA THR A 311 -11.62 0.87 -21.96
C THR A 311 -12.85 1.78 -22.06
N GLN A 312 -13.98 1.42 -21.43
CA GLN A 312 -15.16 2.29 -21.40
C GLN A 312 -14.90 3.54 -20.52
N ASN A 313 -14.25 3.35 -19.38
CA ASN A 313 -14.00 4.39 -18.38
C ASN A 313 -12.72 4.12 -17.52
N LYS A 314 -12.36 5.04 -16.61
CA LYS A 314 -11.12 4.95 -15.79
C LYS A 314 -11.24 4.05 -14.55
N GLU A 315 -12.37 3.37 -14.38
CA GLU A 315 -12.67 2.51 -13.22
C GLU A 315 -12.61 1.01 -13.60
N GLU A 316 -12.09 0.71 -14.79
CA GLU A 316 -11.88 -0.64 -15.31
C GLU A 316 -10.71 -0.73 -16.31
N PHE A 317 -10.15 -1.93 -16.45
CA PHE A 317 -9.16 -2.29 -17.48
C PHE A 317 -8.97 -3.81 -17.56
N GLY A 318 -8.43 -4.31 -18.68
CA GLY A 318 -8.14 -5.74 -18.82
C GLY A 318 -7.58 -6.11 -20.20
N PHE A 319 -7.44 -7.42 -20.42
CA PHE A 319 -6.81 -7.99 -21.63
C PHE A 319 -7.36 -9.38 -21.95
N LEU A 320 -7.11 -9.83 -23.17
CA LEU A 320 -7.46 -11.13 -23.72
C LEU A 320 -6.17 -11.79 -24.26
N LEU A 321 -5.93 -13.07 -23.95
CA LEU A 321 -4.97 -13.90 -24.68
C LEU A 321 -5.74 -14.96 -25.48
N HIS A 322 -5.40 -15.14 -26.76
CA HIS A 322 -5.98 -16.14 -27.66
C HIS A 322 -4.84 -17.03 -28.21
N HIS A 323 -5.02 -18.34 -28.10
CA HIS A 323 -4.08 -19.37 -28.53
C HIS A 323 -4.27 -19.72 -30.01
N ASN A 324 -3.30 -19.34 -30.84
CA ASN A 324 -3.30 -19.66 -32.28
C ASN A 324 -2.00 -20.39 -32.65
N LEU A 325 -2.11 -21.57 -33.27
CA LEU A 325 -0.98 -22.38 -33.77
C LEU A 325 0.17 -22.58 -32.75
N GLY A 326 -0.16 -22.77 -31.46
CA GLY A 326 0.83 -22.96 -30.38
C GLY A 326 1.32 -21.67 -29.73
N VAL A 327 0.78 -20.50 -30.12
CA VAL A 327 1.22 -19.17 -29.65
C VAL A 327 0.07 -18.42 -29.00
N TRP A 328 0.22 -18.09 -27.71
CA TRP A 328 -0.70 -17.21 -26.99
C TRP A 328 -0.48 -15.75 -27.41
N THR A 329 -1.40 -15.23 -28.21
CA THR A 329 -1.39 -13.89 -28.77
C THR A 329 -2.21 -12.92 -27.90
N PRO A 330 -1.66 -11.76 -27.50
CA PRO A 330 -2.39 -10.78 -26.70
C PRO A 330 -3.27 -9.85 -27.53
N TYR A 331 -4.41 -9.46 -26.95
CA TYR A 331 -5.36 -8.50 -27.47
C TYR A 331 -5.76 -7.51 -26.37
N ILE A 332 -6.05 -6.28 -26.77
CA ILE A 332 -6.44 -5.15 -25.92
C ILE A 332 -7.85 -4.66 -26.29
N PRO A 333 -8.58 -4.05 -25.35
CA PRO A 333 -9.90 -3.49 -25.64
C PRO A 333 -9.80 -2.28 -26.57
N ALA A 334 -10.67 -2.25 -27.56
CA ALA A 334 -10.94 -1.11 -28.42
C ALA A 334 -12.43 -0.77 -28.33
N ILE A 335 -12.84 -0.28 -27.14
CA ILE A 335 -14.21 0.14 -26.85
C ILE A 335 -14.41 1.57 -27.34
N SER A 336 -15.45 1.75 -28.15
CA SER A 336 -15.91 3.02 -28.74
C SER A 336 -17.21 3.52 -28.09
N GLY A 337 -18.18 2.61 -27.87
CA GLY A 337 -19.48 2.83 -27.23
C GLY A 337 -19.55 2.20 -25.83
N ASP A 338 -20.66 1.52 -25.53
CA ASP A 338 -20.96 0.97 -24.20
C ASP A 338 -20.13 -0.27 -23.81
N GLY A 339 -19.44 -0.92 -24.75
CA GLY A 339 -18.56 -2.06 -24.49
C GLY A 339 -18.92 -3.31 -25.31
N ASP A 340 -20.17 -3.48 -25.69
CA ASP A 340 -20.71 -4.64 -26.42
C ASP A 340 -21.34 -4.27 -27.79
N ASN A 341 -21.14 -3.05 -28.30
CA ASN A 341 -21.69 -2.63 -29.59
C ASN A 341 -20.88 -3.15 -30.79
N THR A 342 -21.43 -3.06 -32.01
CA THR A 342 -20.77 -3.43 -33.28
C THR A 342 -19.55 -2.58 -33.67
N GLY A 343 -19.25 -1.51 -32.93
CA GLY A 343 -18.00 -0.75 -33.05
C GLY A 343 -16.93 -1.14 -32.02
N ASP A 344 -17.25 -2.03 -31.07
CA ASP A 344 -16.41 -2.38 -29.93
C ASP A 344 -15.77 -3.76 -30.15
N LEU A 345 -14.44 -3.83 -30.18
CA LEU A 345 -13.70 -5.03 -30.56
C LEU A 345 -12.42 -5.27 -29.74
N TRP A 346 -11.99 -6.52 -29.64
CA TRP A 346 -10.66 -6.88 -29.15
C TRP A 346 -9.64 -6.75 -30.29
N LYS A 347 -8.68 -5.84 -30.16
CA LYS A 347 -7.66 -5.57 -31.19
C LYS A 347 -6.31 -6.16 -30.78
N LYS A 348 -5.63 -6.80 -31.72
CA LYS A 348 -4.33 -7.46 -31.50
C LYS A 348 -3.26 -6.49 -31.00
N ALA A 349 -2.62 -6.82 -29.88
CA ALA A 349 -1.56 -6.00 -29.29
C ALA A 349 -0.19 -6.36 -29.91
N THR A 350 0.48 -5.38 -30.50
CA THR A 350 1.74 -5.57 -31.24
C THR A 350 2.73 -4.45 -30.96
N SER A 351 4.00 -4.65 -31.32
CA SER A 351 4.98 -3.57 -31.36
C SER A 351 4.68 -2.54 -32.46
N ALA A 352 4.02 -2.95 -33.56
CA ALA A 352 3.69 -2.08 -34.68
C ALA A 352 2.59 -1.05 -34.35
N ASN A 353 1.64 -1.39 -33.45
CA ASN A 353 0.68 -0.43 -32.89
C ASN A 353 1.07 0.08 -31.48
N GLY A 354 2.29 -0.22 -31.00
CA GLY A 354 2.85 0.33 -29.76
C GLY A 354 2.28 -0.25 -28.46
N TYR A 355 1.43 -1.27 -28.53
CA TYR A 355 0.72 -1.84 -27.37
C TYR A 355 1.31 -3.16 -26.84
N SER A 356 2.39 -3.68 -27.44
CA SER A 356 3.12 -4.84 -26.94
C SER A 356 4.63 -4.70 -27.18
N GLN A 357 5.43 -5.06 -26.18
CA GLN A 357 6.89 -5.12 -26.22
C GLN A 357 7.40 -6.42 -25.60
N VAL A 358 8.62 -6.83 -25.93
CA VAL A 358 9.29 -8.00 -25.32
C VAL A 358 10.53 -7.53 -24.57
N VAL A 359 10.62 -7.86 -23.29
CA VAL A 359 11.73 -7.54 -22.39
C VAL A 359 12.23 -8.84 -21.77
N GLU A 360 13.51 -9.16 -21.97
CA GLU A 360 14.15 -10.40 -21.47
C GLU A 360 13.38 -11.70 -21.82
N GLY A 361 12.69 -11.71 -22.97
CA GLY A 361 11.87 -12.83 -23.44
C GLY A 361 10.45 -12.89 -22.86
N LYS A 362 10.09 -11.99 -21.94
CA LYS A 362 8.74 -11.82 -21.41
C LYS A 362 7.96 -10.76 -22.20
N THR A 363 6.65 -10.93 -22.32
CA THR A 363 5.79 -9.98 -23.04
C THR A 363 5.21 -8.96 -22.07
N ILE A 364 5.39 -7.66 -22.34
CA ILE A 364 4.71 -6.57 -21.63
C ILE A 364 3.69 -5.93 -22.57
N LEU A 365 2.43 -5.98 -22.17
CA LEU A 365 1.31 -5.31 -22.82
C LEU A 365 1.15 -3.91 -22.23
N SER A 366 0.69 -2.98 -23.06
CA SER A 366 0.27 -1.64 -22.63
C SER A 366 -1.21 -1.48 -22.94
N ILE A 367 -2.05 -1.36 -21.90
CA ILE A 367 -3.50 -1.25 -22.06
C ILE A 367 -3.85 0.21 -22.42
N PRO A 368 -4.58 0.48 -23.51
CA PRO A 368 -4.95 1.84 -23.91
C PRO A 368 -5.88 2.50 -22.88
N THR A 369 -5.77 3.83 -22.73
CA THR A 369 -6.64 4.61 -21.86
C THR A 369 -7.99 4.98 -22.50
N VAL A 370 -8.78 5.77 -21.79
CA VAL A 370 -10.21 6.04 -22.02
C VAL A 370 -10.55 6.96 -23.22
N PRO A 371 -11.83 7.00 -23.65
CA PRO A 371 -12.42 8.06 -24.46
C PRO A 371 -11.76 9.44 -24.36
N GLY A 372 -11.25 9.93 -25.49
CA GLY A 372 -10.70 11.28 -25.64
C GLY A 372 -9.33 11.53 -25.01
N ALA A 373 -8.72 10.54 -24.35
CA ALA A 373 -7.38 10.62 -23.79
C ALA A 373 -6.39 9.77 -24.59
N ASN A 374 -5.17 10.29 -24.80
CA ASN A 374 -4.07 9.52 -25.37
C ASN A 374 -3.21 8.93 -24.24
N GLY A 375 -2.71 7.71 -24.44
CA GLY A 375 -1.76 7.06 -23.54
C GLY A 375 -2.24 5.70 -23.02
N ILE A 376 -1.58 5.25 -21.95
CA ILE A 376 -1.71 3.91 -21.37
C ILE A 376 -2.33 4.03 -19.97
N ILE A 377 -3.27 3.14 -19.64
CA ILE A 377 -3.92 3.07 -18.32
C ILE A 377 -3.19 2.11 -17.37
N SER A 378 -2.70 0.98 -17.88
CA SER A 378 -1.87 0.03 -17.13
C SER A 378 -0.93 -0.73 -18.06
N LYS A 379 0.16 -1.26 -17.51
CA LYS A 379 1.04 -2.21 -18.19
C LYS A 379 0.83 -3.60 -17.60
N VAL A 380 0.88 -4.64 -18.41
CA VAL A 380 0.70 -6.04 -17.97
C VAL A 380 1.88 -6.88 -18.44
N LEU A 381 2.67 -7.40 -17.49
CA LEU A 381 3.70 -8.40 -17.75
C LEU A 381 3.04 -9.78 -17.79
N ILE A 382 3.11 -10.47 -18.94
CA ILE A 382 2.83 -11.90 -19.02
C ILE A 382 4.13 -12.63 -18.67
N ASP A 383 4.20 -13.15 -17.44
CA ASP A 383 5.38 -13.90 -16.97
C ASP A 383 5.46 -15.26 -17.67
N SER A 384 4.36 -16.00 -17.67
CA SER A 384 4.28 -17.33 -18.26
C SER A 384 2.85 -17.72 -18.57
N VAL A 385 2.70 -18.50 -19.64
CA VAL A 385 1.47 -19.25 -19.94
C VAL A 385 1.87 -20.72 -20.03
N SER A 386 1.19 -21.56 -19.26
CA SER A 386 1.41 -23.00 -19.22
C SER A 386 0.09 -23.73 -19.41
N TYR A 387 0.15 -24.94 -19.97
CA TYR A 387 -1.04 -25.71 -20.28
C TYR A 387 -0.80 -27.21 -20.14
N SER A 388 -1.83 -27.94 -19.72
CA SER A 388 -1.84 -29.39 -19.55
C SER A 388 -3.08 -29.99 -20.21
N ASP A 389 -3.21 -31.32 -20.14
CA ASP A 389 -4.45 -32.02 -20.50
C ASP A 389 -4.91 -31.73 -21.94
N ASN A 390 -3.95 -31.71 -22.87
CA ASN A 390 -4.12 -31.34 -24.29
C ASN A 390 -4.73 -29.94 -24.52
N GLY A 391 -4.47 -28.99 -23.62
CA GLY A 391 -4.98 -27.62 -23.69
C GLY A 391 -6.28 -27.41 -22.92
N LYS A 392 -6.89 -28.47 -22.36
CA LYS A 392 -8.08 -28.36 -21.50
C LYS A 392 -7.83 -27.66 -20.17
N LYS A 393 -6.56 -27.47 -19.79
CA LYS A 393 -6.19 -26.65 -18.64
C LYS A 393 -5.11 -25.66 -19.05
N VAL A 394 -5.33 -24.40 -18.70
CA VAL A 394 -4.42 -23.28 -18.98
C VAL A 394 -4.20 -22.50 -17.69
N ILE A 395 -2.95 -22.17 -17.38
CA ILE A 395 -2.55 -21.35 -16.24
C ILE A 395 -1.71 -20.18 -16.74
N ILE A 396 -2.14 -18.97 -16.45
CA ILE A 396 -1.48 -17.72 -16.83
C ILE A 396 -0.97 -17.03 -15.58
N ARG A 397 0.34 -16.78 -15.53
CA ARG A 397 0.97 -15.90 -14.55
C ARG A 397 1.19 -14.54 -15.17
N PHE A 398 0.61 -13.52 -14.56
CA PHE A 398 0.73 -12.15 -15.03
C PHE A 398 0.89 -11.18 -13.86
N SER A 399 1.59 -10.08 -14.10
CA SER A 399 1.73 -8.97 -13.17
C SER A 399 1.25 -7.69 -13.84
N VAL A 400 0.83 -6.70 -13.05
CA VAL A 400 0.26 -5.45 -13.54
C VAL A 400 0.98 -4.27 -12.87
N SER A 401 1.20 -3.20 -13.63
CA SER A 401 1.91 -2.00 -13.20
C SER A 401 1.20 -0.74 -13.68
N PHE A 402 1.33 0.34 -12.92
CA PHE A 402 0.76 1.66 -13.23
C PHE A 402 1.83 2.71 -13.51
N LYS A 403 3.04 2.30 -13.89
CA LYS A 403 4.20 3.17 -14.11
C LYS A 403 4.57 3.39 -15.56
N ASP A 404 5.03 4.59 -15.87
CA ASP A 404 5.60 4.94 -17.16
C ASP A 404 7.11 4.69 -17.19
N THR A 405 7.82 5.21 -16.19
CA THR A 405 9.26 4.99 -15.94
C THR A 405 9.47 4.38 -14.55
N ASN A 406 10.70 4.01 -14.21
CA ASN A 406 11.03 3.41 -12.92
C ASN A 406 10.56 4.25 -11.71
N THR A 407 10.53 5.58 -11.86
CA THR A 407 10.19 6.55 -10.80
C THR A 407 8.92 7.36 -11.07
N SER A 408 8.20 7.14 -12.18
CA SER A 408 7.02 7.94 -12.54
C SER A 408 5.79 7.10 -12.89
N LEU A 409 4.66 7.43 -12.28
CA LEU A 409 3.34 6.87 -12.61
C LEU A 409 2.86 7.25 -14.01
N LEU A 410 1.99 6.42 -14.57
CA LEU A 410 1.23 6.72 -15.77
C LEU A 410 0.33 7.94 -15.53
N SER A 411 0.39 8.89 -16.47
CA SER A 411 -0.43 10.11 -16.48
C SER A 411 -1.93 9.81 -16.62
N ASN A 412 -2.28 8.67 -17.22
CA ASN A 412 -3.64 8.27 -17.55
C ASN A 412 -4.08 6.93 -16.91
N ARG A 413 -3.50 6.63 -15.73
CA ARG A 413 -3.81 5.48 -14.85
C ARG A 413 -5.29 5.42 -14.37
N PRO A 414 -5.74 4.30 -13.78
CA PRO A 414 -7.10 4.15 -13.27
C PRO A 414 -7.37 5.05 -12.07
N ASN A 415 -8.65 5.20 -11.72
CA ASN A 415 -9.08 5.82 -10.48
C ASN A 415 -8.71 4.93 -9.28
N GLU A 416 -8.36 5.53 -8.14
CA GLU A 416 -8.01 4.80 -6.92
C GLU A 416 -9.23 4.09 -6.28
N GLY A 417 -8.98 3.07 -5.46
CA GLY A 417 -9.99 2.25 -4.78
C GLY A 417 -9.89 0.74 -5.02
N ASN A 418 -10.93 -0.01 -4.61
CA ASN A 418 -10.98 -1.48 -4.67
C ASN A 418 -11.52 -1.99 -6.00
N TYR A 419 -10.71 -2.75 -6.75
CA TYR A 419 -11.09 -3.41 -8.00
C TYR A 419 -11.45 -4.86 -7.73
N LYS A 420 -12.61 -5.31 -8.22
CA LYS A 420 -12.95 -6.74 -8.31
C LYS A 420 -12.33 -7.34 -9.55
N ILE A 421 -11.83 -8.56 -9.43
CA ILE A 421 -11.14 -9.25 -10.54
C ILE A 421 -12.07 -10.31 -11.12
N TRP A 422 -12.34 -10.20 -12.41
CA TRP A 422 -13.20 -11.07 -13.19
C TRP A 422 -12.36 -11.86 -14.18
N LEU A 423 -12.72 -13.13 -14.34
CA LEU A 423 -12.14 -14.02 -15.35
C LEU A 423 -13.23 -14.56 -16.26
N MET A 424 -12.86 -14.80 -17.50
CA MET A 424 -13.66 -15.52 -18.48
C MET A 424 -12.72 -16.36 -19.32
N GLY A 425 -13.12 -17.57 -19.69
CA GLY A 425 -12.39 -18.42 -20.60
C GLY A 425 -13.35 -18.94 -21.66
N ASN A 426 -12.87 -19.13 -22.88
CA ASN A 426 -13.63 -19.79 -23.91
C ASN A 426 -12.82 -20.98 -24.43
N ASP A 427 -13.49 -22.11 -24.52
CA ASP A 427 -13.03 -23.26 -25.28
C ASP A 427 -13.12 -23.00 -26.78
N THR A 428 -12.69 -23.97 -27.55
CA THR A 428 -12.82 -24.03 -29.01
C THR A 428 -14.24 -23.68 -29.54
N PHE A 429 -15.33 -24.16 -28.93
CA PHE A 429 -16.70 -23.84 -29.40
C PHE A 429 -17.34 -22.59 -28.78
N GLY A 430 -16.78 -22.07 -27.68
CA GLY A 430 -17.14 -20.79 -27.05
C GLY A 430 -16.37 -19.58 -27.60
N PHE A 431 -15.24 -19.80 -28.28
CA PHE A 431 -14.54 -18.77 -29.04
C PHE A 431 -15.22 -18.57 -30.42
N THR A 432 -14.54 -18.06 -31.45
CA THR A 432 -15.16 -17.71 -32.74
C THR A 432 -15.56 -18.95 -33.56
N PRO A 433 -16.80 -19.47 -33.51
CA PRO A 433 -17.06 -20.91 -33.68
C PRO A 433 -16.92 -21.50 -35.09
N TYR A 434 -16.54 -20.73 -36.12
CA TYR A 434 -16.73 -21.11 -37.53
C TYR A 434 -15.69 -22.09 -38.07
N ASP A 435 -14.45 -21.98 -37.61
CA ASP A 435 -13.30 -22.78 -38.05
C ASP A 435 -13.43 -24.25 -37.62
N ASN A 436 -14.09 -24.49 -36.48
CA ASN A 436 -14.38 -25.82 -35.93
C ASN A 436 -15.39 -26.65 -36.74
N TYR A 437 -15.93 -26.06 -37.82
CA TYR A 437 -16.82 -26.71 -38.77
C TYR A 437 -16.22 -26.84 -40.19
N GLU A 438 -14.94 -26.50 -40.37
CA GLU A 438 -14.28 -26.51 -41.68
C GLU A 438 -14.21 -27.89 -42.36
N ASP A 439 -14.22 -28.97 -41.57
CA ASP A 439 -14.24 -30.40 -41.97
C ASP A 439 -15.66 -30.99 -42.08
N LYS A 440 -16.70 -30.26 -41.65
CA LYS A 440 -18.08 -30.76 -41.56
C LYS A 440 -18.81 -30.65 -42.91
N ALA A 441 -20.03 -31.19 -42.96
CA ALA A 441 -20.86 -31.15 -44.16
C ALA A 441 -21.04 -29.71 -44.68
N ALA A 442 -20.90 -29.50 -45.99
CA ALA A 442 -20.82 -28.17 -46.60
C ALA A 442 -22.02 -27.25 -46.25
N ILE A 443 -23.20 -27.83 -46.02
CA ILE A 443 -24.41 -27.10 -45.62
C ILE A 443 -24.31 -26.56 -44.18
N VAL A 444 -23.81 -27.36 -43.24
CA VAL A 444 -23.51 -26.94 -41.85
C VAL A 444 -22.42 -25.89 -41.88
N LYS A 445 -21.28 -26.21 -42.51
CA LYS A 445 -20.13 -25.31 -42.64
C LYS A 445 -20.56 -23.93 -43.14
N THR A 446 -21.33 -23.86 -44.22
CA THR A 446 -21.81 -22.59 -44.79
C THR A 446 -22.73 -21.83 -43.81
N ALA A 447 -23.60 -22.52 -43.08
CA ALA A 447 -24.49 -21.90 -42.10
C ALA A 447 -23.76 -21.34 -40.86
N ILE A 448 -22.79 -22.08 -40.30
CA ILE A 448 -21.95 -21.59 -39.19
C ILE A 448 -21.09 -20.42 -39.67
N HIS A 449 -20.41 -20.58 -40.82
CA HIS A 449 -19.55 -19.56 -41.43
C HIS A 449 -20.33 -18.25 -41.63
N ASN A 450 -21.48 -18.28 -42.32
CA ASN A 450 -22.32 -17.09 -42.55
C ASN A 450 -22.81 -16.38 -41.28
N ARG A 451 -22.87 -17.07 -40.13
CA ARG A 451 -23.27 -16.50 -38.83
C ARG A 451 -22.09 -15.96 -38.03
N TRP A 452 -20.95 -16.63 -38.05
CA TRP A 452 -19.88 -16.40 -37.07
C TRP A 452 -18.60 -15.76 -37.64
N ILE A 453 -18.14 -16.08 -38.87
CA ILE A 453 -16.93 -15.43 -39.45
C ILE A 453 -17.24 -14.02 -39.95
N THR A 454 -18.41 -13.82 -40.55
CA THR A 454 -18.88 -12.55 -41.12
C THR A 454 -18.96 -11.42 -40.10
N ASN A 455 -18.94 -11.78 -38.82
CA ASN A 455 -19.02 -10.88 -37.68
C ASN A 455 -17.80 -10.99 -36.74
N GLU A 456 -16.89 -11.96 -36.91
CA GLU A 456 -15.84 -12.35 -35.95
C GLU A 456 -16.30 -12.31 -34.46
N ARG A 457 -17.48 -12.88 -34.18
CA ARG A 457 -18.16 -12.79 -32.87
C ARG A 457 -17.73 -13.89 -31.91
N ILE A 458 -17.31 -13.50 -30.71
CA ILE A 458 -17.10 -14.37 -29.55
C ILE A 458 -18.46 -14.84 -29.03
N ARG A 459 -18.64 -16.14 -28.82
CA ARG A 459 -19.94 -16.69 -28.41
C ARG A 459 -20.33 -16.29 -27.00
N TYR A 460 -19.52 -16.59 -25.98
CA TYR A 460 -19.88 -16.39 -24.57
C TYR A 460 -19.31 -15.09 -23.98
N TYR A 461 -19.30 -14.01 -24.76
CA TYR A 461 -18.57 -12.76 -24.50
C TYR A 461 -18.91 -12.03 -23.18
N ASP A 462 -20.04 -12.33 -22.55
CA ASP A 462 -20.51 -11.71 -21.31
C ASP A 462 -20.52 -12.66 -20.10
N GLN A 463 -20.06 -13.91 -20.24
CA GLN A 463 -20.14 -14.95 -19.19
C GLN A 463 -19.01 -14.82 -18.15
N TRP A 464 -18.78 -13.59 -17.68
CA TRP A 464 -17.74 -13.24 -16.71
C TRP A 464 -18.01 -13.81 -15.32
N ASN A 465 -17.02 -14.52 -14.78
CA ASN A 465 -17.04 -15.08 -13.44
C ASN A 465 -16.26 -14.18 -12.45
N ASN A 466 -16.88 -13.86 -11.31
CA ASN A 466 -16.24 -13.09 -10.25
C ASN A 466 -15.33 -14.02 -9.43
N THR A 467 -14.04 -13.71 -9.35
CA THR A 467 -13.05 -14.57 -8.66
C THR A 467 -13.12 -14.52 -7.14
N SER A 468 -13.99 -13.69 -6.55
CA SER A 468 -13.98 -13.19 -5.17
C SER A 468 -12.74 -12.37 -4.76
N GLN A 469 -11.66 -12.41 -5.54
CA GLN A 469 -10.47 -11.62 -5.30
C GLN A 469 -10.70 -10.14 -5.59
N SER A 470 -9.97 -9.30 -4.86
CA SER A 470 -9.89 -7.86 -5.13
C SER A 470 -8.51 -7.28 -4.86
N TRP A 471 -8.26 -6.12 -5.44
CA TRP A 471 -6.98 -5.41 -5.40
C TRP A 471 -7.24 -3.91 -5.23
N ASN A 472 -6.56 -3.29 -4.26
CA ASN A 472 -6.68 -1.88 -3.96
C ASN A 472 -5.58 -1.09 -4.69
N LEU A 473 -5.97 -0.03 -5.39
CA LEU A 473 -5.05 0.91 -6.02
C LEU A 473 -5.04 2.20 -5.20
N ASN A 474 -3.89 2.56 -4.63
CA ASN A 474 -3.67 3.80 -3.89
C ASN A 474 -2.27 4.33 -4.22
N PHE A 475 -2.19 5.49 -4.87
CA PHE A 475 -0.95 6.05 -5.43
C PHE A 475 -0.52 7.35 -4.76
N LEU A 476 -1.25 7.82 -3.74
CA LEU A 476 -1.05 9.13 -3.12
C LEU A 476 -0.47 8.98 -1.71
N ASN A 477 0.65 9.65 -1.46
CA ASN A 477 1.30 9.63 -0.15
C ASN A 477 0.35 10.15 0.96
N PRO A 478 0.25 9.44 2.10
CA PRO A 478 -0.47 9.93 3.27
C PRO A 478 0.21 11.17 3.86
N GLN A 479 -0.53 11.95 4.62
CA GLN A 479 -0.01 13.08 5.37
C GLN A 479 0.21 12.70 6.85
N SER A 480 1.23 13.29 7.47
CA SER A 480 1.63 13.00 8.84
C SER A 480 2.08 14.27 9.58
N THR A 481 1.66 14.42 10.83
CA THR A 481 2.18 15.45 11.74
C THR A 481 2.70 14.83 13.02
N LEU A 482 3.76 15.39 13.59
CA LEU A 482 4.24 15.10 14.94
C LEU A 482 4.37 16.44 15.68
N SER A 483 3.92 16.51 16.93
CA SER A 483 4.11 17.67 17.81
C SER A 483 4.56 17.23 19.21
N LEU A 484 5.29 18.12 19.88
CA LEU A 484 5.91 17.91 21.18
C LEU A 484 5.52 19.08 22.09
N ASN A 485 4.66 18.82 23.07
CA ASN A 485 4.14 19.81 24.01
C ASN A 485 4.68 19.52 25.42
N PRO A 486 5.44 20.42 26.08
CA PRO A 486 5.84 20.19 27.47
C PRO A 486 4.60 20.13 28.35
N VAL A 487 4.51 19.17 29.28
CA VAL A 487 3.36 19.07 30.22
C VAL A 487 3.74 19.36 31.67
N GLY A 488 4.82 18.78 32.21
CA GLY A 488 5.29 19.06 33.57
C GLY A 488 6.50 18.21 33.96
N GLY A 489 7.33 18.68 34.92
CA GLY A 489 8.53 17.96 35.35
C GLY A 489 9.49 17.67 34.20
N SER A 490 9.66 16.39 33.86
CA SER A 490 10.45 15.94 32.71
C SER A 490 9.63 15.28 31.59
N ASP A 491 8.32 15.50 31.62
CA ASP A 491 7.33 14.92 30.70
C ASP A 491 6.93 15.88 29.57
N ILE A 492 6.89 15.34 28.36
CA ILE A 492 6.46 15.98 27.12
C ILE A 492 5.34 15.13 26.50
N GLU A 493 4.18 15.72 26.26
CA GLU A 493 3.13 15.09 25.48
C GLU A 493 3.54 15.10 24.00
N MET A 494 3.72 13.90 23.45
CA MET A 494 3.99 13.68 22.03
C MET A 494 2.69 13.27 21.35
N ASN A 495 2.25 14.03 20.35
CA ASN A 495 1.05 13.73 19.56
C ASN A 495 1.44 13.48 18.10
N TRP A 496 0.88 12.45 17.48
CA TRP A 496 1.08 12.15 16.06
C TRP A 496 -0.24 11.90 15.34
N THR A 497 -0.29 12.31 14.06
CA THR A 497 -1.45 12.09 13.20
C THR A 497 -1.08 11.38 11.91
N PHE A 498 -2.06 10.65 11.38
CA PHE A 498 -2.07 10.03 10.06
C PHE A 498 -3.34 10.46 9.33
N SER A 499 -3.20 10.92 8.09
CA SER A 499 -4.31 11.19 7.18
C SER A 499 -4.04 10.50 5.84
N GLY A 500 -4.76 9.41 5.59
CA GLY A 500 -4.72 8.66 4.33
C GLY A 500 -5.69 9.22 3.29
N ASN A 501 -5.45 8.91 2.02
CA ASN A 501 -6.24 9.43 0.90
C ASN A 501 -7.53 8.62 0.61
N LEU A 502 -7.64 7.40 1.15
CA LEU A 502 -8.85 6.56 1.14
C LEU A 502 -9.19 6.10 2.57
N PRO A 503 -10.42 5.58 2.85
CA PRO A 503 -10.80 5.08 4.17
C PRO A 503 -9.97 3.89 4.63
N ASP A 504 -9.71 3.82 5.94
CA ASP A 504 -8.99 2.73 6.62
C ASP A 504 -7.60 2.40 6.04
N GLU A 505 -6.94 3.34 5.37
CA GLU A 505 -5.65 3.11 4.68
C GLU A 505 -4.42 3.00 5.59
N PHE A 506 -4.51 3.22 6.91
CA PHE A 506 -3.33 3.11 7.79
C PHE A 506 -2.76 1.69 7.82
N SER A 507 -1.43 1.54 7.72
CA SER A 507 -0.75 0.26 7.89
C SER A 507 0.30 0.29 9.00
N ALA A 508 1.25 1.23 8.95
CA ALA A 508 2.35 1.29 9.91
C ALA A 508 2.86 2.71 10.17
N LEU A 509 3.52 2.89 11.31
CA LEU A 509 4.15 4.14 11.74
C LEU A 509 5.45 3.83 12.47
N VAL A 510 6.47 4.65 12.21
CA VAL A 510 7.79 4.61 12.86
C VAL A 510 8.12 6.02 13.36
N ILE A 511 8.60 6.13 14.60
CA ILE A 511 9.21 7.36 15.14
C ILE A 511 10.65 7.05 15.50
N ASN A 512 11.60 7.63 14.76
CA ASN A 512 13.02 7.60 15.11
C ASN A 512 13.35 8.81 16.00
N VAL A 513 14.29 8.64 16.93
CA VAL A 513 14.83 9.70 17.78
C VAL A 513 16.35 9.61 17.81
N TYR A 514 17.00 10.76 17.64
CA TYR A 514 18.45 10.93 17.66
C TYR A 514 18.84 12.10 18.55
N ARG A 515 20.13 12.24 18.86
CA ARG A 515 20.67 13.35 19.65
C ARG A 515 21.74 14.14 18.90
N SER A 516 22.03 15.35 19.38
CA SER A 516 23.28 16.04 19.06
C SER A 516 24.47 15.36 19.73
N GLU A 517 25.67 15.47 19.15
CA GLU A 517 26.88 14.78 19.65
C GLU A 517 27.23 15.15 21.10
N ALA A 518 26.99 16.42 21.48
CA ALA A 518 27.26 16.96 22.80
C ALA A 518 26.22 16.56 23.87
N LEU A 519 25.04 16.07 23.49
CA LEU A 519 24.02 15.62 24.43
C LEU A 519 24.44 14.27 25.03
N SER A 520 24.69 14.22 26.34
CA SER A 520 24.72 12.97 27.10
C SER A 520 23.34 12.80 27.75
N ILE A 521 22.64 11.71 27.43
CA ILE A 521 21.29 11.42 27.91
C ILE A 521 21.15 9.92 28.16
N ASP A 522 20.42 9.55 29.22
CA ASP A 522 19.96 8.19 29.46
C ASP A 522 18.94 7.73 28.39
N PRO A 523 18.54 6.44 28.35
CA PRO A 523 17.46 5.99 27.49
C PRO A 523 16.16 6.80 27.71
N VAL A 524 15.68 7.44 26.65
CA VAL A 524 14.40 8.16 26.69
C VAL A 524 13.25 7.16 26.75
N THR A 525 12.14 7.52 27.37
CA THR A 525 11.00 6.61 27.53
C THR A 525 9.71 7.23 27.01
N LEU A 526 8.87 6.42 26.34
CA LEU A 526 7.57 6.83 25.83
C LEU A 526 6.47 5.93 26.40
N THR A 527 5.54 6.53 27.13
CA THR A 527 4.40 5.84 27.74
C THR A 527 3.13 6.07 26.92
N ILE A 528 2.51 4.98 26.45
CA ILE A 528 1.23 4.98 25.72
C ILE A 528 0.25 4.09 26.49
N GLY A 529 -0.62 4.71 27.28
CA GLY A 529 -1.53 4.00 28.19
C GLY A 529 -0.76 3.22 29.25
N SER A 530 -0.74 1.89 29.14
CA SER A 530 0.03 0.99 30.02
C SER A 530 1.29 0.39 29.36
N LYS A 531 1.60 0.75 28.11
CA LYS A 531 2.83 0.33 27.43
C LYS A 531 3.92 1.39 27.59
N VAL A 532 5.15 0.94 27.86
CA VAL A 532 6.35 1.78 27.87
C VAL A 532 7.29 1.30 26.78
N TYR A 533 7.80 2.22 25.98
CA TYR A 533 8.84 2.03 24.98
C TYR A 533 10.09 2.80 25.41
N SER A 534 11.29 2.34 25.05
CA SER A 534 12.53 3.05 25.39
C SER A 534 13.65 2.76 24.40
N ILE A 535 14.55 3.74 24.24
CA ILE A 535 15.70 3.72 23.34
C ILE A 535 16.79 4.66 23.90
N GLU A 536 18.06 4.30 23.76
CA GLU A 536 19.19 5.22 23.95
C GLU A 536 19.41 5.99 22.63
N PRO A 537 19.16 7.30 22.53
CA PRO A 537 19.26 8.01 21.26
C PRO A 537 20.70 8.04 20.76
N GLU A 538 20.93 7.57 19.52
CA GLU A 538 22.23 7.70 18.87
C GLU A 538 22.48 9.14 18.39
N PRO A 539 23.75 9.58 18.27
CA PRO A 539 24.08 10.80 17.54
C PRO A 539 23.53 10.76 16.11
N LEU A 540 22.94 11.85 15.62
CA LEU A 540 22.28 11.88 14.31
C LEU A 540 23.22 11.47 13.16
N GLY A 541 24.49 11.91 13.19
CA GLY A 541 25.50 11.57 12.18
C GLY A 541 25.17 12.16 10.80
N ASP A 542 25.65 11.48 9.75
CA ASP A 542 25.28 11.80 8.37
C ASP A 542 23.92 11.16 8.04
N ILE A 543 22.90 12.01 7.88
CA ILE A 543 21.54 11.60 7.49
C ILE A 543 21.54 10.80 6.17
N GLY A 544 22.50 11.07 5.27
CA GLY A 544 22.57 10.41 3.96
C GLY A 544 22.89 8.91 4.00
N SER A 545 23.44 8.40 5.11
CA SER A 545 23.73 6.97 5.29
C SER A 545 22.65 6.19 6.06
N ARG A 546 21.68 6.90 6.65
CA ARG A 546 20.65 6.35 7.54
C ARG A 546 19.41 5.83 6.80
N ARG A 547 18.69 4.89 7.41
CA ARG A 547 17.40 4.34 6.95
C ARG A 547 16.26 4.82 7.84
N ILE A 548 16.21 6.13 8.07
CA ILE A 548 15.15 6.81 8.83
C ILE A 548 13.78 6.37 8.29
N GLY A 549 12.90 5.94 9.19
CA GLY A 549 11.59 5.38 8.86
C GLY A 549 11.56 3.87 8.58
N SER A 550 12.68 3.14 8.64
CA SER A 550 12.68 1.68 8.41
C SER A 550 11.82 0.95 9.44
N LEU A 551 11.04 -0.01 8.95
CA LEU A 551 10.27 -0.94 9.76
C LEU A 551 11.14 -2.06 10.35
N ASN A 552 12.44 -2.12 10.01
CA ASN A 552 13.40 -3.09 10.53
C ASN A 552 14.34 -2.42 11.56
N SER A 553 14.23 -2.83 12.84
CA SER A 553 15.08 -2.33 13.93
C SER A 553 16.56 -2.64 13.77
N ASP A 554 16.89 -3.69 12.99
CA ASP A 554 18.26 -4.14 12.77
C ASP A 554 18.96 -3.29 11.68
N GLU A 555 18.21 -2.43 10.98
CA GLU A 555 18.70 -1.45 10.02
C GLU A 555 18.68 -0.01 10.55
N GLU A 556 17.65 0.35 11.32
CA GLU A 556 17.53 1.68 11.94
C GLU A 556 16.72 1.59 13.24
N GLN A 557 17.28 2.11 14.34
CA GLN A 557 16.61 2.07 15.64
C GLN A 557 15.45 3.09 15.70
N TYR A 558 14.35 2.71 16.36
CA TYR A 558 13.16 3.56 16.56
C TYR A 558 12.69 3.58 18.02
N LEU A 559 12.15 4.72 18.45
CA LEU A 559 11.46 4.85 19.74
C LEU A 559 10.11 4.13 19.73
N LEU A 560 9.40 4.22 18.60
CA LEU A 560 8.07 3.64 18.45
C LEU A 560 7.92 3.03 17.06
N LYS A 561 7.37 1.82 17.02
CA LYS A 561 6.76 1.22 15.83
C LYS A 561 5.33 0.83 16.17
N LEU A 562 4.38 1.30 15.37
CA LEU A 562 2.98 0.86 15.41
C LEU A 562 2.63 0.18 14.10
N GLN A 563 1.77 -0.83 14.18
CA GLN A 563 1.14 -1.51 13.06
C GLN A 563 -0.34 -1.67 13.40
N ASP A 564 -1.21 -1.52 12.40
CA ASP A 564 -2.68 -1.52 12.51
C ASP A 564 -3.29 -0.40 13.38
N GLY A 565 -4.61 -0.24 13.30
CA GLY A 565 -5.37 0.82 13.97
C GLY A 565 -5.59 2.05 13.07
N THR A 566 -5.73 3.23 13.68
CA THR A 566 -6.08 4.49 12.99
C THR A 566 -4.87 5.33 12.59
N GLY A 567 -3.66 4.93 12.96
CA GLY A 567 -2.41 5.71 12.79
C GLY A 567 -2.29 6.97 13.65
N ASN A 568 -3.38 7.42 14.28
CA ASN A 568 -3.42 8.60 15.14
C ASN A 568 -3.21 8.21 16.61
N GLY A 569 -2.47 9.01 17.37
CA GLY A 569 -2.25 8.73 18.79
C GLY A 569 -1.46 9.79 19.53
N SER A 570 -1.33 9.59 20.84
CA SER A 570 -0.50 10.38 21.72
C SER A 570 0.14 9.53 22.83
N GLY A 571 1.18 10.05 23.45
CA GLY A 571 1.86 9.43 24.58
C GLY A 571 2.72 10.44 25.34
N ILE A 572 3.17 10.06 26.53
CA ILE A 572 4.08 10.88 27.34
C ILE A 572 5.52 10.42 27.11
N LEU A 573 6.31 11.28 26.50
CA LEU A 573 7.76 11.17 26.40
C LEU A 573 8.37 11.72 27.70
N THR A 574 8.91 10.84 28.53
CA THR A 574 9.64 11.20 29.74
C THR A 574 11.14 11.19 29.44
N LEU A 575 11.80 12.32 29.72
CA LEU A 575 13.26 12.45 29.71
C LEU A 575 13.80 12.35 31.14
N ASN A 576 15.08 11.97 31.28
CA ASN A 576 15.80 12.12 32.56
C ASN A 576 16.33 13.57 32.70
N ASP A 577 17.07 13.88 33.76
CA ASP A 577 17.65 15.22 33.95
C ASP A 577 18.77 15.49 32.93
N VAL A 578 18.46 16.29 31.90
CA VAL A 578 19.42 16.73 30.88
C VAL A 578 19.49 18.24 30.78
N THR A 579 20.71 18.76 30.84
CA THR A 579 21.01 20.19 30.95
C THR A 579 21.46 20.84 29.63
N GLN A 580 22.03 20.06 28.70
CA GLN A 580 22.62 20.58 27.47
C GLN A 580 22.43 19.61 26.29
N GLY A 581 21.76 20.04 25.23
CA GLY A 581 21.73 19.33 23.94
C GLY A 581 20.47 19.52 23.12
N GLN A 582 20.33 18.75 22.06
CA GLN A 582 19.12 18.69 21.22
C GLN A 582 18.73 17.23 20.96
N LEU A 583 17.43 16.96 20.91
CA LEU A 583 16.87 15.72 20.35
C LEU A 583 16.24 16.02 18.99
N TYR A 584 16.37 15.06 18.07
CA TYR A 584 15.87 15.13 16.71
C TYR A 584 14.90 13.99 16.45
N PHE A 585 13.65 14.33 16.13
CA PHE A 585 12.59 13.36 15.86
C PHE A 585 12.22 13.33 14.39
N TYR A 586 11.92 12.13 13.90
CA TYR A 586 11.40 11.89 12.56
C TYR A 586 10.22 10.92 12.66
N LEU A 587 9.06 11.36 12.17
CA LEU A 587 7.88 10.50 12.00
C LEU A 587 7.82 10.04 10.54
N THR A 588 7.68 8.74 10.33
CA THR A 588 7.39 8.12 9.03
C THR A 588 6.14 7.25 9.16
N VAL A 589 5.22 7.37 8.20
CA VAL A 589 3.96 6.62 8.16
C VAL A 589 3.77 5.95 6.80
N PHE A 590 3.19 4.76 6.83
CA PHE A 590 2.90 3.94 5.67
C PHE A 590 1.40 3.71 5.57
N ASP A 591 0.82 3.99 4.40
CA ASP A 591 -0.49 3.47 4.06
C ASP A 591 -0.41 1.99 3.62
N LYS A 592 -1.56 1.36 3.35
CA LYS A 592 -1.61 -0.06 2.95
C LYS A 592 -1.07 -0.33 1.54
N GLY A 593 -1.00 0.68 0.69
CA GLY A 593 -0.27 0.66 -0.58
C GLY A 593 1.25 0.79 -0.40
N GLY A 594 1.72 1.15 0.80
CA GLY A 594 3.13 1.41 1.10
C GLY A 594 3.60 2.79 0.67
N ASN A 595 2.68 3.71 0.38
CA ASN A 595 3.06 5.10 0.12
C ASN A 595 3.50 5.76 1.44
N ILE A 596 4.57 6.56 1.35
CA ILE A 596 5.27 7.09 2.52
C ILE A 596 4.88 8.54 2.76
N GLY A 597 4.30 8.80 3.94
CA GLY A 597 4.25 10.13 4.54
C GLY A 597 5.40 10.27 5.53
N ALA A 598 6.09 11.41 5.56
CA ALA A 598 7.15 11.65 6.54
C ALA A 598 7.21 13.13 6.95
N THR A 599 7.59 13.38 8.20
CA THR A 599 7.94 14.73 8.64
C THR A 599 9.37 15.08 8.22
N GLY A 600 9.67 16.38 8.12
CA GLY A 600 11.05 16.84 8.23
C GLY A 600 11.63 16.54 9.63
N ARG A 601 12.89 16.94 9.84
CA ARG A 601 13.51 16.94 11.17
C ARG A 601 12.70 17.83 12.11
N ILE A 602 12.22 17.27 13.22
CA ILE A 602 11.60 18.02 14.31
C ILE A 602 12.61 18.12 15.44
N GLU A 603 12.86 19.33 15.91
CA GLU A 603 13.92 19.64 16.86
C GLU A 603 13.32 19.95 18.23
N LEU A 604 13.88 19.32 19.27
CA LEU A 604 13.58 19.59 20.67
C LEU A 604 14.88 20.06 21.33
N ASP A 605 14.99 21.36 21.58
CA ASP A 605 16.16 21.94 22.24
C ASP A 605 16.03 21.80 23.76
N LEU A 606 17.04 21.20 24.38
CA LEU A 606 17.08 20.92 25.81
C LEU A 606 18.07 21.82 26.55
N ARG A 607 18.70 22.79 25.88
CA ARG A 607 19.63 23.76 26.48
C ARG A 607 18.88 24.85 27.21
N ASP A 608 19.39 25.27 28.37
CA ASP A 608 18.93 26.49 29.05
C ASP A 608 19.23 27.74 28.21
N TRP A 609 18.37 28.76 28.30
CA TRP A 609 18.44 30.01 27.53
C TRP A 609 18.20 31.26 28.40
N LEU A 610 18.57 32.44 27.90
CA LEU A 610 18.39 33.72 28.59
C LEU A 610 17.55 34.76 27.83
N ILE A 611 17.12 35.80 28.55
CA ILE A 611 16.60 37.06 27.97
C ILE A 611 17.19 38.30 28.65
N THR A 612 17.09 39.42 27.93
CA THR A 612 17.48 40.76 28.39
C THR A 612 16.32 41.75 28.20
N GLN A 613 16.18 42.75 29.07
CA GLN A 613 15.32 43.91 28.83
C GLN A 613 16.09 45.21 29.10
N GLY A 614 16.23 46.03 28.05
CA GLY A 614 16.73 47.41 28.12
C GLY A 614 18.11 47.58 28.78
N GLY A 615 18.93 46.52 28.77
CA GLY A 615 19.96 46.33 29.78
C GLY A 615 21.19 45.57 29.31
N LEU A 616 22.28 45.75 30.05
CA LEU A 616 23.62 45.33 29.64
C LEU A 616 24.10 44.08 30.41
N LEU A 617 24.64 43.14 29.64
CA LEU A 617 25.23 41.86 30.04
C LEU A 617 26.57 41.73 29.30
N TYR A 618 27.62 42.29 29.89
CA TYR A 618 28.93 42.34 29.24
C TYR A 618 29.80 41.15 29.65
N SER A 619 30.23 40.37 28.66
CA SER A 619 31.14 39.24 28.86
C SER A 619 31.88 38.89 27.57
N ASN A 620 33.18 38.55 27.65
CA ASN A 620 33.96 38.12 26.48
C ASN A 620 33.47 36.79 25.88
N SER A 621 32.78 35.97 26.67
CA SER A 621 32.05 34.76 26.24
C SER A 621 30.96 34.41 27.25
N ILE A 622 29.91 33.71 26.81
CA ILE A 622 28.82 33.21 27.66
C ILE A 622 28.56 31.74 27.31
N ASP A 623 28.09 30.96 28.27
CA ASP A 623 27.85 29.51 28.15
C ASP A 623 26.38 29.16 28.41
N ILE A 624 25.48 29.80 27.65
CA ILE A 624 24.01 29.60 27.69
C ILE A 624 23.40 30.03 26.34
N ASN A 625 22.27 29.45 25.92
CA ASN A 625 21.62 29.83 24.67
C ASN A 625 20.99 31.23 24.72
N VAL A 626 20.81 31.81 23.53
CA VAL A 626 20.05 33.05 23.32
C VAL A 626 19.06 32.83 22.17
N GLU A 627 17.95 32.16 22.47
CA GLU A 627 16.88 31.87 21.52
C GLU A 627 15.51 32.01 22.18
N HIS A 628 14.53 32.51 21.43
CA HIS A 628 13.12 32.47 21.80
C HIS A 628 12.23 32.49 20.55
N GLY A 629 11.06 31.86 20.65
CA GLY A 629 10.02 31.87 19.60
C GLY A 629 9.33 33.23 19.39
N THR A 630 8.29 33.24 18.56
CA THR A 630 7.57 34.46 18.15
C THR A 630 6.36 34.81 19.00
N THR A 631 6.00 33.97 19.98
CA THR A 631 4.78 34.05 20.79
C THR A 631 5.07 33.79 22.27
N ALA A 632 4.41 34.53 23.17
CA ALA A 632 4.56 34.35 24.62
C ALA A 632 4.14 32.93 25.06
N PRO A 633 5.02 32.19 25.77
CA PRO A 633 4.68 30.92 26.41
C PRO A 633 3.57 31.06 27.45
N THR A 634 2.76 30.01 27.64
CA THR A 634 1.73 29.97 28.69
C THR A 634 2.37 30.06 30.07
N GLY A 635 1.95 31.04 30.88
CA GLY A 635 2.54 31.34 32.19
C GLY A 635 3.64 32.41 32.18
N TRP A 636 3.85 33.11 31.06
CA TRP A 636 4.87 34.18 30.97
C TRP A 636 4.71 35.30 32.01
N ASP A 637 3.55 35.46 32.63
CA ASP A 637 3.32 36.39 33.75
C ASP A 637 4.23 36.13 34.97
N LYS A 638 4.90 34.97 35.04
CA LYS A 638 5.95 34.65 36.02
C LYS A 638 7.29 35.32 35.70
N VAL A 639 7.59 35.52 34.41
CA VAL A 639 8.76 36.28 33.97
C VAL A 639 8.44 37.76 34.15
N LYS A 640 9.22 38.47 35.00
CA LYS A 640 8.95 39.88 35.37
C LYS A 640 9.34 40.89 34.27
N ILE A 641 9.14 40.51 33.01
CA ILE A 641 9.41 41.26 31.77
C ILE A 641 8.21 41.03 30.85
N ASP A 642 7.59 42.11 30.35
CA ASP A 642 6.59 42.00 29.28
C ASP A 642 7.21 41.33 28.05
N PHE A 643 6.56 40.28 27.54
CA PHE A 643 7.04 39.49 26.41
C PHE A 643 7.41 40.34 25.19
N ALA A 644 6.66 41.42 24.90
CA ALA A 644 6.96 42.31 23.78
C ALA A 644 8.27 43.11 23.94
N ASN A 645 8.81 43.14 25.17
CA ASN A 645 10.04 43.83 25.55
C ASN A 645 11.17 42.87 25.95
N ALA A 646 10.96 41.55 25.87
CA ALA A 646 12.01 40.55 26.05
C ALA A 646 12.88 40.50 24.79
N ASP A 647 14.11 40.99 24.89
CA ASP A 647 15.07 41.00 23.79
C ASP A 647 16.15 39.94 23.98
N LEU A 648 16.61 39.42 22.84
CA LEU A 648 17.71 38.47 22.69
C LEU A 648 19.02 39.18 22.33
N SER A 649 19.06 40.52 22.33
CA SER A 649 20.06 41.24 21.53
C SER A 649 20.60 42.57 22.05
N THR A 650 20.36 42.96 23.32
CA THR A 650 21.03 44.16 23.85
C THR A 650 22.53 43.92 24.09
N GLU A 651 22.94 42.76 24.60
CA GLU A 651 24.31 42.26 24.42
C GLU A 651 24.44 40.76 24.17
N LEU A 652 25.32 40.45 23.21
CA LEU A 652 26.48 39.59 23.45
C LEU A 652 27.72 40.22 22.78
N ILE A 653 28.61 40.88 23.54
CA ILE A 653 29.87 41.42 23.00
C ILE A 653 30.95 40.33 23.00
N GLY A 654 30.75 39.33 22.14
CA GLY A 654 31.74 38.29 21.88
C GLY A 654 32.97 38.83 21.15
N HIS A 655 34.16 38.39 21.58
CA HIS A 655 35.43 38.87 21.04
C HIS A 655 35.81 38.17 19.71
N GLN A 656 35.67 38.87 18.57
CA GLN A 656 36.57 38.90 17.38
C GLN A 656 35.85 39.43 16.12
N GLY A 657 36.54 40.22 15.28
CA GLY A 657 36.52 39.96 13.83
C GLY A 657 35.95 40.98 12.84
N SER A 658 35.09 41.95 13.19
CA SER A 658 34.61 42.95 12.20
C SER A 658 34.04 44.26 12.80
N LEU A 659 33.85 45.26 11.92
CA LEU A 659 33.22 46.57 12.22
C LEU A 659 31.70 46.43 12.44
N PRO A 660 31.08 47.29 13.27
CA PRO A 660 29.64 47.25 13.54
C PRO A 660 28.82 47.53 12.27
N VAL A 661 27.90 46.63 11.97
CA VAL A 661 26.82 46.84 10.99
C VAL A 661 25.65 47.53 11.69
N ASP A 662 24.91 48.39 10.99
CA ASP A 662 23.78 49.12 11.59
C ASP A 662 22.69 48.16 12.14
N PRO A 663 22.06 48.51 13.29
CA PRO A 663 21.10 47.62 13.94
C PRO A 663 19.82 47.47 13.12
N TYR A 664 19.32 46.24 13.01
CA TYR A 664 18.11 45.94 12.27
C TYR A 664 16.95 45.62 13.22
N ARG A 665 15.74 46.07 12.85
CA ARG A 665 14.54 45.89 13.67
C ARG A 665 13.93 44.50 13.43
N LYS A 666 13.69 43.72 14.47
CA LYS A 666 12.93 42.45 14.38
C LYS A 666 11.42 42.71 14.36
N LEU A 667 10.63 41.73 13.89
CA LEU A 667 9.18 41.80 13.74
C LEU A 667 8.42 42.16 15.03
N ILE A 668 8.94 41.77 16.20
CA ILE A 668 8.37 42.10 17.52
C ILE A 668 8.62 43.55 17.97
N GLY A 669 9.42 44.31 17.22
CA GLY A 669 9.63 45.75 17.42
C GLY A 669 11.00 46.15 17.97
N SER A 670 11.77 45.21 18.52
CA SER A 670 13.11 45.41 19.09
C SER A 670 14.22 45.59 18.04
N TYR A 671 15.43 45.97 18.46
CA TYR A 671 16.57 46.31 17.58
C TYR A 671 17.81 45.46 17.87
N VAL A 672 18.21 44.63 16.91
CA VAL A 672 19.37 43.73 17.03
C VAL A 672 20.66 44.46 16.73
N ILE A 673 21.55 44.57 17.72
CA ILE A 673 22.96 44.96 17.53
C ILE A 673 23.78 43.69 17.25
N LYS A 674 24.62 43.71 16.19
CA LYS A 674 25.58 42.62 15.96
C LYS A 674 26.81 42.77 16.85
N PRO A 675 27.44 41.68 17.32
CA PRO A 675 28.71 41.76 18.06
C PRO A 675 29.76 42.53 17.25
N TYR A 676 30.46 43.46 17.90
CA TYR A 676 31.52 44.25 17.30
C TYR A 676 32.67 44.45 18.30
N SER A 677 33.91 44.50 17.79
CA SER A 677 35.09 44.59 18.66
C SER A 677 35.37 46.03 19.08
N ILE A 678 35.42 46.26 20.39
CA ILE A 678 36.01 47.48 20.99
C ILE A 678 37.28 47.10 21.75
N PRO A 679 38.37 47.90 21.68
CA PRO A 679 39.44 47.80 22.64
C PRO A 679 38.87 48.18 24.02
N ILE A 680 38.94 47.27 24.99
CA ILE A 680 38.46 47.53 26.35
C ILE A 680 39.31 48.67 26.93
N PRO A 681 38.76 49.86 27.25
CA PRO A 681 39.57 51.01 27.65
C PRO A 681 39.85 51.04 29.16
N ILE A 682 39.71 49.90 29.84
CA ILE A 682 39.68 49.74 31.29
C ILE A 682 40.27 48.36 31.64
N ASP A 683 41.46 48.33 32.24
CA ASP A 683 42.09 47.07 32.72
C ASP A 683 41.47 46.52 34.02
N SER A 684 40.71 47.37 34.73
CA SER A 684 40.08 47.07 36.03
C SER A 684 38.92 48.05 36.30
N TYR A 685 37.69 47.53 36.39
CA TYR A 685 36.53 48.28 36.89
C TYR A 685 36.77 48.72 38.33
N TYR A 686 37.31 47.83 39.19
CA TYR A 686 37.61 48.14 40.59
C TYR A 686 38.50 49.38 40.71
N SER A 687 39.67 49.36 40.05
CA SER A 687 40.66 50.43 40.14
C SER A 687 40.14 51.73 39.53
N SER A 688 39.54 51.66 38.34
CA SER A 688 39.03 52.83 37.60
C SER A 688 37.89 53.54 38.34
N LEU A 689 36.91 52.78 38.86
CA LEU A 689 35.74 53.35 39.52
C LEU A 689 36.04 53.76 40.96
N LEU A 690 36.91 53.05 41.69
CA LEU A 690 37.39 53.48 43.02
C LEU A 690 38.19 54.78 42.93
N GLU A 691 39.04 54.96 41.90
CA GLU A 691 39.76 56.21 41.70
C GLU A 691 38.80 57.36 41.37
N ARG A 692 37.86 57.14 40.42
CA ARG A 692 36.83 58.12 40.04
C ARG A 692 35.96 58.53 41.24
N PHE A 693 35.53 57.56 42.06
CA PHE A 693 34.80 57.80 43.29
C PHE A 693 35.64 58.62 44.28
N ASN A 694 36.88 58.21 44.59
CA ASN A 694 37.72 58.93 45.56
C ASN A 694 38.07 60.37 45.11
N ARG A 695 38.29 60.60 43.80
CA ARG A 695 38.42 61.96 43.23
C ARG A 695 37.17 62.83 43.46
N LYS A 696 35.98 62.21 43.52
CA LYS A 696 34.68 62.89 43.70
C LYS A 696 34.13 62.93 45.13
N ARG A 697 34.54 62.00 45.99
CA ARG A 697 33.97 61.71 47.32
C ARG A 697 33.65 62.95 48.15
N ARG A 698 34.58 63.92 48.16
CA ARG A 698 34.47 65.21 48.88
C ARG A 698 33.38 66.17 48.36
N PHE A 699 32.79 65.90 47.20
CA PHE A 699 31.73 66.71 46.57
C PHE A 699 30.36 66.01 46.62
N ILE A 700 30.30 64.74 47.04
CA ILE A 700 29.06 63.98 47.15
C ILE A 700 28.49 64.18 48.56
N GLN A 701 27.32 64.80 48.65
CA GLN A 701 26.60 64.96 49.92
C GLN A 701 25.90 63.66 50.31
N GLY A 702 25.84 63.36 51.61
CA GLY A 702 25.21 62.16 52.14
C GLY A 702 25.99 60.87 51.84
N LEU A 703 27.27 60.80 52.22
CA LEU A 703 28.04 59.55 52.16
C LEU A 703 28.20 58.94 53.55
N LYS A 704 27.68 57.74 53.75
CA LYS A 704 27.80 56.96 54.98
C LYS A 704 28.81 55.84 54.82
N ASN A 705 30.04 56.05 55.29
CA ASN A 705 31.05 55.00 55.30
C ASN A 705 30.71 53.94 56.36
N LEU A 706 30.59 52.68 55.94
CA LEU A 706 30.39 51.51 56.80
C LEU A 706 31.71 50.77 57.11
N GLY A 707 32.80 51.13 56.44
CA GLY A 707 34.15 50.62 56.68
C GLY A 707 34.46 49.30 55.99
N ASN A 708 35.57 48.69 56.41
CA ASN A 708 36.03 47.37 55.94
C ASN A 708 35.28 46.26 56.69
N ILE A 709 34.03 46.04 56.31
CA ILE A 709 33.17 44.93 56.79
C ILE A 709 33.33 43.69 55.91
N GLY A 710 33.36 42.51 56.53
CA GLY A 710 33.54 41.24 55.81
C GLY A 710 32.27 40.67 55.16
N SER A 711 31.09 41.05 55.64
CA SER A 711 29.80 40.60 55.10
C SER A 711 28.67 41.58 55.40
N ILE A 712 27.52 41.40 54.75
CA ILE A 712 26.29 42.15 55.01
C ILE A 712 25.04 41.26 54.94
N SER A 713 24.07 41.57 55.80
CA SER A 713 22.81 40.82 56.02
C SER A 713 21.74 41.76 56.61
N GLY A 714 20.46 41.39 56.53
CA GLY A 714 19.33 42.23 56.94
C GLY A 714 19.20 43.52 56.11
N ASN A 715 18.51 44.54 56.64
CA ASN A 715 18.31 45.78 55.88
C ASN A 715 19.55 46.69 55.89
N LEU A 716 19.78 47.40 54.79
CA LEU A 716 20.84 48.41 54.68
C LEU A 716 20.57 49.63 55.59
N SER A 717 19.29 49.99 55.81
CA SER A 717 18.86 50.97 56.81
C SER A 717 19.45 50.71 58.20
N ASP A 718 19.52 49.44 58.60
CA ASP A 718 19.81 49.00 59.96
C ASP A 718 21.32 49.10 60.27
N LYS A 719 22.14 49.39 59.26
CA LYS A 719 23.55 49.78 59.40
C LYS A 719 23.69 51.29 59.69
N GLY A 720 22.58 51.97 59.98
CA GLY A 720 22.51 53.40 60.27
C GLY A 720 22.59 54.27 59.02
N VAL A 721 21.98 53.85 57.92
CA VAL A 721 21.95 54.58 56.63
C VAL A 721 20.59 55.25 56.46
N SER A 722 20.54 56.59 56.48
CA SER A 722 19.31 57.35 56.28
C SER A 722 18.91 57.42 54.80
N GLU A 723 17.67 57.83 54.52
CA GLU A 723 17.10 57.89 53.14
C GLU A 723 17.80 58.89 52.21
N THR A 724 18.56 59.84 52.77
CA THR A 724 19.37 60.82 52.02
C THR A 724 20.85 60.44 51.93
N GLU A 725 21.26 59.33 52.55
CA GLU A 725 22.63 58.82 52.52
C GLU A 725 22.81 57.67 51.51
N ILE A 726 24.01 57.60 50.94
CA ILE A 726 24.52 56.45 50.19
C ILE A 726 25.52 55.72 51.09
N ALA A 727 25.31 54.42 51.31
CA ALA A 727 26.27 53.56 51.98
C ALA A 727 27.55 53.39 51.15
N VAL A 728 28.71 53.40 51.81
CA VAL A 728 30.01 53.15 51.18
C VAL A 728 30.72 52.04 51.95
N VAL A 729 31.05 50.96 51.26
CA VAL A 729 31.88 49.85 51.77
C VAL A 729 33.16 49.78 50.94
N GLU A 730 34.30 49.72 51.62
CA GLU A 730 35.63 49.56 51.02
C GLU A 730 36.29 48.37 51.70
N ARG A 731 36.39 47.24 50.98
CA ARG A 731 36.72 45.93 51.53
C ARG A 731 38.04 45.38 50.98
N ASP A 732 39.00 45.21 51.89
CA ASP A 732 40.23 44.45 51.66
C ASP A 732 39.93 42.94 51.73
N GLY A 733 40.11 42.22 50.61
CA GLY A 733 39.81 40.78 50.50
C GLY A 733 38.35 40.46 50.19
N THR A 734 37.91 39.24 50.55
CA THR A 734 36.59 38.69 50.20
C THR A 734 35.43 39.36 50.96
N PHE A 735 34.29 39.53 50.29
CA PHE A 735 33.02 40.02 50.84
C PHE A 735 31.88 39.02 50.62
N THR A 736 30.98 38.88 51.60
CA THR A 736 29.78 38.03 51.49
C THR A 736 28.49 38.83 51.66
N VAL A 737 27.56 38.71 50.73
CA VAL A 737 26.17 39.19 50.85
C VAL A 737 25.29 37.99 51.17
N SER A 738 24.62 38.02 52.32
CA SER A 738 23.74 36.93 52.74
C SER A 738 22.35 37.01 52.08
N ASP A 739 21.74 35.85 51.89
CA ASP A 739 20.38 35.58 51.40
C ASP A 739 19.29 36.60 51.84
N ASN A 740 19.34 37.01 53.11
CA ASN A 740 18.38 37.92 53.73
C ASN A 740 18.74 39.41 53.59
N PHE A 741 19.74 39.75 52.76
CA PHE A 741 20.15 41.14 52.56
C PHE A 741 19.10 41.94 51.75
N ASN A 742 18.57 42.98 52.39
CA ASN A 742 17.67 43.94 51.77
C ASN A 742 18.40 45.27 51.55
N CYS A 743 18.75 45.53 50.30
CA CYS A 743 19.23 46.84 49.87
C CYS A 743 18.04 47.80 49.76
N ASN A 744 17.55 48.28 50.91
CA ASN A 744 16.46 49.26 51.01
C ASN A 744 16.93 50.73 51.11
N ARG A 745 18.15 50.99 50.66
CA ARG A 745 18.77 52.33 50.59
C ARG A 745 19.67 52.36 49.34
N GLN A 746 20.45 53.42 49.16
CA GLN A 746 21.47 53.47 48.11
C GLN A 746 22.82 53.04 48.67
N GLY A 747 23.61 52.29 47.90
CA GLY A 747 24.91 51.78 48.35
C GLY A 747 25.91 51.50 47.24
N VAL A 748 27.20 51.66 47.55
CA VAL A 748 28.32 51.26 46.70
C VAL A 748 29.34 50.44 47.49
N PHE A 749 29.74 49.30 46.93
CA PHE A 749 30.58 48.30 47.55
C PHE A 749 31.81 48.06 46.68
N PHE A 750 32.97 48.54 47.12
CA PHE A 750 34.26 48.26 46.51
C PHE A 750 34.89 47.05 47.20
N VAL A 751 34.99 45.93 46.48
CA VAL A 751 35.53 44.67 46.99
C VAL A 751 36.81 44.34 46.22
N SER A 752 37.96 44.39 46.89
CA SER A 752 39.26 44.12 46.24
C SER A 752 39.49 42.63 45.95
N GLY A 753 38.93 41.74 46.78
CA GLY A 753 38.92 40.29 46.56
C GLY A 753 37.64 39.81 45.88
N ASN A 754 37.23 38.58 46.21
CA ASN A 754 36.03 37.97 45.65
C ASN A 754 34.74 38.46 46.33
N LEU A 755 33.62 38.37 45.61
CA LEU A 755 32.28 38.60 46.12
C LEU A 755 31.48 37.29 46.09
N THR A 756 30.99 36.84 47.24
CA THR A 756 29.96 35.80 47.31
C THR A 756 28.61 36.47 47.57
N ILE A 757 27.59 36.11 46.80
CA ILE A 757 26.19 36.42 47.09
C ILE A 757 25.49 35.09 47.32
N GLU A 758 24.89 34.91 48.49
CA GLU A 758 24.14 33.70 48.89
C GLU A 758 22.74 33.67 48.24
N GLY A 759 22.69 34.03 46.95
CA GLY A 759 21.58 33.91 46.00
C GLY A 759 20.56 35.05 45.91
N LYS A 760 20.38 35.90 46.93
CA LYS A 760 19.32 36.94 46.91
C LYS A 760 19.74 38.33 47.39
N ILE A 761 19.21 39.37 46.76
CA ILE A 761 19.31 40.78 47.17
C ILE A 761 17.95 41.47 46.92
N ALA A 762 17.25 41.84 48.00
CA ALA A 762 15.96 42.54 47.93
C ALA A 762 16.10 44.07 47.87
N ASN A 763 15.02 44.78 47.47
CA ASN A 763 14.85 46.23 47.62
C ASN A 763 13.43 46.50 48.15
N ASP A 764 13.24 47.47 49.05
CA ASP A 764 11.89 47.93 49.47
C ASP A 764 11.25 48.82 48.39
N ASN A 765 12.01 49.81 47.89
CA ASN A 765 11.57 50.76 46.87
C ASN A 765 12.29 50.49 45.54
N ILE A 766 11.66 49.68 44.70
CA ILE A 766 12.19 49.27 43.38
C ILE A 766 12.67 50.44 42.51
N ASN A 767 12.11 51.65 42.65
CA ASN A 767 12.45 52.83 41.86
C ASN A 767 13.61 53.68 42.42
N LYS A 768 14.03 53.47 43.67
CA LYS A 768 15.00 54.35 44.37
C LYS A 768 16.18 53.61 44.98
N ASP A 769 15.93 52.44 45.55
CA ASP A 769 16.93 51.69 46.28
C ASP A 769 17.80 50.93 45.29
N ALA A 770 19.11 50.93 45.51
CA ALA A 770 20.09 50.50 44.51
C ALA A 770 21.45 50.24 45.16
N CYS A 771 21.94 49.01 45.04
CA CYS A 771 23.29 48.63 45.44
C CYS A 771 24.14 48.35 44.20
N ILE A 772 25.33 48.97 44.13
CA ILE A 772 26.32 48.76 43.08
C ILE A 772 27.54 48.05 43.70
N PHE A 773 27.90 46.89 43.15
CA PHE A 773 29.06 46.11 43.56
C PHE A 773 30.16 46.21 42.50
N ILE A 774 31.39 46.46 42.94
CA ILE A 774 32.55 46.64 42.07
C ILE A 774 33.69 45.79 42.63
N VAL A 775 34.08 44.76 41.88
CA VAL A 775 34.80 43.59 42.39
C VAL A 775 36.10 43.36 41.62
N GLY A 776 37.23 43.32 42.33
CA GLY A 776 38.56 43.04 41.76
C GLY A 776 38.88 41.54 41.59
N GLY A 777 38.22 40.69 42.38
CA GLY A 777 38.25 39.24 42.28
C GLY A 777 37.08 38.66 41.49
N GLU A 778 36.76 37.40 41.78
CA GLU A 778 35.64 36.66 41.17
C GLU A 778 34.32 36.92 41.90
N VAL A 779 33.20 36.79 41.20
CA VAL A 779 31.85 36.82 41.79
C VAL A 779 31.25 35.43 41.73
N THR A 780 30.69 34.96 42.85
CA THR A 780 29.85 33.74 42.91
C THR A 780 28.45 34.13 43.35
N ILE A 781 27.44 33.76 42.56
CA ILE A 781 26.03 33.79 42.93
C ILE A 781 25.63 32.36 43.27
N GLY A 782 25.19 32.15 44.51
CA GLY A 782 24.73 30.86 45.03
C GLY A 782 23.31 30.48 44.66
N ASP A 783 22.87 29.39 45.26
CA ASP A 783 21.60 28.67 45.11
C ASP A 783 20.37 29.41 45.71
N GLY A 784 20.57 30.24 46.73
CA GLY A 784 19.52 31.15 47.23
C GLY A 784 18.68 30.59 48.37
N THR A 785 17.41 30.99 48.44
CA THR A 785 16.47 30.47 49.44
C THR A 785 15.58 29.43 48.77
N PRO A 786 15.52 28.17 49.25
CA PRO A 786 14.67 27.15 48.64
C PRO A 786 13.20 27.54 48.51
N LEU A 787 12.64 27.33 47.31
CA LEU A 787 11.28 27.75 46.91
C LEU A 787 10.42 26.52 46.62
N PHE A 788 9.97 25.88 47.69
CA PHE A 788 9.21 24.62 47.65
C PHE A 788 7.82 24.78 46.98
N GLY A 789 7.78 24.72 45.65
CA GLY A 789 6.57 24.84 44.83
C GLY A 789 6.59 24.00 43.55
N ASN A 790 5.39 23.81 42.98
CA ASN A 790 5.18 23.16 41.67
C ASN A 790 5.14 24.18 40.52
N ILE A 791 5.77 25.35 40.70
CA ILE A 791 5.72 26.50 39.79
C ILE A 791 7.14 27.06 39.72
N LEU A 792 7.64 27.40 38.53
CA LEU A 792 8.91 28.10 38.39
C LEU A 792 8.88 29.45 39.11
N GLU A 793 9.86 29.65 39.99
CA GLU A 793 10.19 30.94 40.60
C GLU A 793 11.64 31.34 40.26
N TYR A 794 12.02 32.57 40.62
CA TYR A 794 13.33 33.14 40.30
C TYR A 794 13.97 33.72 41.57
N ASP A 795 15.27 33.46 41.77
CA ASP A 795 16.05 34.25 42.73
C ASP A 795 16.21 35.68 42.23
N GLU A 796 16.13 36.64 43.15
CA GLU A 796 16.10 38.07 42.79
C GLU A 796 17.36 38.78 43.27
N ILE A 797 18.22 39.14 42.32
CA ILE A 797 19.39 39.99 42.53
C ILE A 797 19.04 41.41 42.11
N ASN A 798 18.55 42.22 43.05
CA ASN A 798 18.30 43.65 42.83
C ASN A 798 19.59 44.46 43.09
N ALA A 799 20.58 44.24 42.21
CA ALA A 799 21.87 44.91 42.24
C ALA A 799 22.48 45.06 40.83
N TYR A 800 23.48 45.94 40.71
CA TYR A 800 24.30 46.08 39.51
C TYR A 800 25.75 45.70 39.86
N ILE A 801 26.35 44.78 39.09
CA ILE A 801 27.60 44.10 39.46
C ILE A 801 28.65 44.25 38.36
N LEU A 802 29.81 44.79 38.72
CA LEU A 802 30.99 44.96 37.85
C LEU A 802 32.15 44.12 38.40
N SER A 803 32.73 43.25 37.56
CA SER A 803 33.75 42.28 37.97
C SER A 803 34.99 42.30 37.07
N ASP A 804 36.17 42.34 37.66
CA ASP A 804 37.44 42.22 36.96
C ASP A 804 37.77 40.76 36.60
N LYS A 805 37.02 39.78 37.13
CA LYS A 805 37.18 38.33 36.89
C LYS A 805 35.81 37.67 36.62
N LYS A 806 35.74 36.34 36.60
CA LYS A 806 34.51 35.62 36.23
C LYS A 806 33.37 35.90 37.19
N ILE A 807 32.15 35.88 36.66
CA ILE A 807 30.90 35.78 37.40
C ILE A 807 30.41 34.34 37.20
N LEU A 808 30.34 33.58 38.29
CA LEU A 808 29.82 32.23 38.33
C LEU A 808 28.42 32.26 38.94
N VAL A 809 27.42 31.79 38.20
CA VAL A 809 26.15 31.35 38.79
C VAL A 809 26.30 29.86 39.06
N ALA A 810 26.24 29.48 40.34
CA ALA A 810 26.37 28.10 40.77
C ALA A 810 25.23 27.22 40.24
N LYS A 811 25.41 25.90 40.32
CA LYS A 811 24.30 24.95 40.14
C LYS A 811 23.52 24.84 41.45
N ASP A 812 22.21 24.86 41.36
CA ASP A 812 21.32 24.56 42.49
C ASP A 812 21.40 23.05 42.81
N GLU A 813 21.47 22.68 44.09
CA GLU A 813 21.55 21.26 44.51
C GLU A 813 20.19 20.61 44.79
N GLU A 814 19.21 21.35 45.34
CA GLU A 814 17.86 20.84 45.66
C GLU A 814 16.72 21.54 44.86
N ASP A 815 16.92 22.81 44.48
CA ASP A 815 15.98 23.62 43.70
C ASP A 815 16.30 23.61 42.19
N PHE A 816 15.38 24.16 41.38
CA PHE A 816 15.53 24.31 39.93
C PHE A 816 14.98 25.69 39.51
N ASN A 817 15.46 26.75 40.16
CA ASN A 817 14.94 28.10 40.00
C ASN A 817 15.59 28.83 38.84
N GLY A 818 14.93 29.87 38.33
CA GLY A 818 15.59 30.85 37.44
C GLY A 818 16.44 31.84 38.24
N LEU A 819 17.27 32.63 37.55
CA LEU A 819 17.94 33.80 38.12
C LEU A 819 17.42 35.09 37.47
N TYR A 820 16.86 35.99 38.29
CA TYR A 820 16.35 37.30 37.87
C TYR A 820 17.22 38.42 38.44
N ILE A 821 17.93 39.13 37.56
CA ILE A 821 18.81 40.24 37.93
C ILE A 821 18.12 41.55 37.54
N SER A 822 17.65 42.32 38.53
CA SER A 822 17.19 43.69 38.31
C SER A 822 18.38 44.65 38.44
N GLY A 823 19.09 44.87 37.33
CA GLY A 823 20.29 45.71 37.27
C GLY A 823 21.16 45.47 36.04
N GLY A 824 22.18 44.64 36.18
CA GLY A 824 23.16 44.34 35.12
C GLY A 824 24.40 43.64 35.67
N ILE A 825 25.09 42.87 34.82
CA ILE A 825 26.31 42.13 35.17
C ILE A 825 27.38 42.31 34.09
N HIS A 826 28.60 42.62 34.51
CA HIS A 826 29.74 42.83 33.60
C HIS A 826 30.98 42.12 34.09
N SER A 827 31.66 41.37 33.22
CA SER A 827 32.95 40.72 33.50
C SER A 827 34.01 41.08 32.48
N LEU A 828 35.24 41.35 32.96
CA LEU A 828 36.42 41.57 32.11
C LEU A 828 37.17 40.28 31.72
N SER A 829 36.79 39.10 32.24
CA SER A 829 37.52 37.84 31.95
C SER A 829 36.94 37.04 30.79
N ASN A 830 37.66 35.97 30.40
CA ASN A 830 37.20 34.97 29.44
C ASN A 830 37.49 33.55 30.00
N PRO A 831 36.47 32.73 30.32
CA PRO A 831 35.05 33.09 30.31
C PRO A 831 34.73 34.20 31.32
N GLY A 832 33.71 35.00 31.01
CA GLY A 832 33.31 36.15 31.83
C GLY A 832 32.08 35.86 32.68
N VAL A 833 31.06 35.21 32.11
CA VAL A 833 29.86 34.73 32.82
C VAL A 833 29.73 33.23 32.54
N VAL A 834 29.74 32.43 33.61
CA VAL A 834 29.56 30.97 33.58
C VAL A 834 28.27 30.66 34.33
N PHE A 835 27.36 29.93 33.68
CA PHE A 835 26.03 29.65 34.22
C PHE A 835 25.87 28.13 34.41
N GLN A 836 25.75 27.67 35.67
CA GLN A 836 25.64 26.24 35.99
C GLN A 836 24.26 25.84 36.54
N ARG A 837 23.42 26.83 36.87
CA ARG A 837 21.98 26.68 37.17
C ARG A 837 21.23 26.20 35.93
N SER A 838 20.13 25.47 36.11
CA SER A 838 19.45 24.74 35.03
C SER A 838 18.01 24.43 35.44
N LEU A 839 17.02 24.66 34.57
CA LEU A 839 15.59 24.49 34.93
C LEU A 839 15.10 23.04 34.72
N LYS A 840 13.95 22.66 35.29
CA LYS A 840 13.27 21.39 34.91
C LYS A 840 12.93 21.40 33.42
N VAL A 841 12.88 20.24 32.75
CA VAL A 841 12.67 20.16 31.29
C VAL A 841 11.39 20.87 30.86
N ALA A 842 10.28 20.69 31.59
CA ALA A 842 9.02 21.37 31.29
C ALA A 842 9.05 22.90 31.48
N ASP A 843 10.02 23.41 32.24
CA ASP A 843 10.21 24.84 32.51
C ASP A 843 11.22 25.47 31.55
N ARG A 844 12.39 24.85 31.27
CA ARG A 844 13.35 25.35 30.25
C ARG A 844 12.71 25.47 28.86
N LEU A 845 11.78 24.59 28.52
CA LEU A 845 11.06 24.61 27.24
C LEU A 845 10.00 25.74 27.16
N ARG A 846 9.82 26.53 28.22
CA ARG A 846 8.83 27.62 28.31
C ARG A 846 9.41 28.93 28.86
N PHE A 847 10.48 28.89 29.63
CA PHE A 847 10.98 30.00 30.44
C PHE A 847 12.52 30.07 30.42
N PRO A 848 13.09 31.29 30.44
CA PRO A 848 14.54 31.49 30.47
C PRO A 848 15.12 31.15 31.85
N ALA A 849 16.27 30.49 31.88
CA ALA A 849 16.98 30.22 33.13
C ALA A 849 17.65 31.49 33.71
N LEU A 850 18.02 32.44 32.85
CA LEU A 850 18.58 33.74 33.25
C LEU A 850 17.78 34.90 32.64
N VAL A 851 17.43 35.86 33.49
CA VAL A 851 16.72 37.09 33.11
C VAL A 851 17.50 38.30 33.62
N VAL A 852 17.92 39.20 32.72
CA VAL A 852 18.56 40.47 33.10
C VAL A 852 17.67 41.64 32.69
N ASN A 853 17.05 42.30 33.68
CA ASN A 853 16.18 43.46 33.48
C ASN A 853 16.85 44.72 34.03
N HIS A 854 17.23 45.66 33.18
CA HIS A 854 17.91 46.87 33.64
C HIS A 854 16.94 47.92 34.17
N HIS A 855 17.32 48.54 35.29
CA HIS A 855 16.60 49.68 35.86
C HIS A 855 17.50 50.92 35.90
N SER A 856 17.03 52.00 35.26
CA SER A 856 17.70 53.31 35.16
C SER A 856 18.15 53.96 36.49
N LYS A 857 17.66 53.47 37.63
CA LYS A 857 18.11 53.89 38.97
C LYS A 857 19.60 53.66 39.21
N TYR A 858 20.17 52.59 38.62
CA TYR A 858 21.59 52.30 38.77
C TYR A 858 22.44 53.35 38.04
N GLY A 859 22.05 53.76 36.84
CA GLY A 859 22.71 54.86 36.12
C GLY A 859 22.55 56.22 36.80
N MET A 860 21.40 56.48 37.42
CA MET A 860 21.20 57.69 38.26
C MET A 860 22.10 57.69 39.51
N LEU A 861 22.42 56.53 40.08
CA LEU A 861 23.35 56.39 41.20
C LEU A 861 24.82 56.45 40.73
N ALA A 862 25.17 55.74 39.65
CA ALA A 862 26.49 55.73 39.04
C ALA A 862 26.91 57.11 38.51
N GLY A 863 25.99 57.87 37.90
CA GLY A 863 26.20 59.26 37.50
C GLY A 863 26.53 60.19 38.69
N ARG A 864 25.91 59.96 39.86
CA ARG A 864 26.25 60.69 41.10
C ARG A 864 27.61 60.29 41.67
N LEU A 865 27.93 58.99 41.68
CA LEU A 865 29.17 58.46 42.26
C LEU A 865 30.42 58.70 41.39
N PHE A 866 30.33 58.36 40.10
CA PHE A 866 31.46 58.33 39.16
C PHE A 866 31.36 59.46 38.14
N GLY A 867 30.18 59.70 37.55
CA GLY A 867 29.92 60.85 36.69
C GLY A 867 29.26 60.57 35.34
N ASN A 868 28.56 61.58 34.86
CA ASN A 868 27.90 61.65 33.55
C ASN A 868 28.91 61.78 32.37
N GLU A 869 30.06 61.12 32.45
CA GLU A 869 30.94 60.98 31.28
C GLU A 869 30.36 59.94 30.33
N ARG A 870 30.60 60.17 29.04
CA ARG A 870 30.17 59.33 27.92
C ARG A 870 30.54 57.85 28.07
N ILE A 871 31.55 57.52 28.88
CA ILE A 871 31.98 56.15 29.20
C ILE A 871 30.93 55.44 30.05
N VAL A 872 30.53 55.99 31.20
CA VAL A 872 29.52 55.35 32.09
C VAL A 872 28.19 55.21 31.35
N GLN A 873 27.79 56.25 30.61
CA GLN A 873 26.61 56.16 29.73
C GLN A 873 26.79 55.25 28.51
N SER A 874 28.01 54.87 28.10
CA SER A 874 28.22 53.81 27.10
C SER A 874 28.10 52.41 27.70
N THR A 875 28.48 52.21 28.96
CA THR A 875 28.24 50.98 29.73
C THR A 875 26.81 50.83 30.24
N GLU A 876 25.98 51.87 30.08
CA GLU A 876 24.56 51.90 30.51
C GLU A 876 23.57 52.08 29.35
N VAL A 877 24.02 52.53 28.16
CA VAL A 877 23.15 52.88 27.02
C VAL A 877 23.74 52.48 25.64
N GLY A 878 24.72 51.57 25.60
CA GLY A 878 25.04 50.74 24.42
C GLY A 878 25.26 51.45 23.07
N LEU A 879 25.96 52.60 23.03
CA LEU A 879 26.08 53.43 21.81
C LEU A 879 27.48 53.47 21.19
N LYS A 880 27.49 53.54 19.84
CA LYS A 880 28.64 53.46 18.93
C LYS A 880 29.91 54.22 19.40
N PRO A 881 31.09 53.57 19.36
CA PRO A 881 32.37 54.24 19.13
C PRO A 881 32.39 54.93 17.75
N TYR A 882 33.38 55.80 17.53
CA TYR A 882 33.58 56.55 16.29
C TYR A 882 33.96 55.66 15.09
#